data_AF-A0AAN6MMN9-F1
#
_entry.id   AF-A0AAN6MMN9-F1
#
_cell.length_a   1.000
_cell.length_b   1.000
_cell.length_c   1.000
_cell.angle_alpha   90.00
_cell.angle_beta   90.00
_cell.angle_gamma   90.00
#
_symmetry.space_group_name_H-M   'P 1'
#
loop_
_entity.id
_entity.type
_entity.pdbx_description
1 polymer ?
#
loop_
_entity_poly.entity_id
_entity_poly.type
_entity_poly.pdbx_seq_one_letter_code
_entity_poly.pdbx_strand_id
1 'polypeptide(L)'
;MPVTPDSQMAGPAPPAPGLPRSRGSTDELNVYDDARTYYTAEERHRNNRAGPRTRTYSQNSLMKQMERLAIHEPYRRGSHDESTIPHSRRFLIQVEPTLQSLQLQEDTDRNMQITIEDAGPKVLTLRTAASNGHNRFDIRGTYMLSNLLQELSLAKEYGRKQIILDEARLNENPVNRLSRMIKDHFWEGLTRRIDASSIEIAARDPKDWTDDPRPRIYIPRGAPEQFQYYTKLAQDRPEIRLDVQLLPEKITSEVVRDMNAKPGLLAVDMEEVTDPATGQTKLQGRPFVVPGGRFNELYGWDSYMESLGLLVHDKVDLAKSMVLNFCFCIKHYGKILNATRSYYLCRSQPPFLTDMALRVYDKIKHEPGATEFLRTAMLAAIKEYHSVWVTEPRLDPVTGLSRYRPEGRGVPPETEAGHFVHILEPYVAKHGVSFDEFVDGYNSGRIVEPELDEYFMHDRAVRESGHDTTYRFEGVCADLATIDLNALLFKYETDIARTIRNVFGDKLVVPADYCVPGMTPGQVEASALWDRRAKRRKLAIDKYLWNEEEGMYFDYDTKKRERCTYESATTFWALWAGVSSPKQAAAMVTKALPRFEAFGGLLSGTEESRGEVGLERPNRQWDYPYGWAPQQMLAWTGLYRYSFTDEAERLAYKWLFMITKAFVDFNGVVVEKYDVTRPIDPHRVDAEYGNQGLDFKGVAKEGFGWVNASYIYGLQIVNAHMRRALGTLTPYETFVRALEENKAKALAELV
;
A
#
# COMPACT_ATOMS: atom_id res chain seq x y z
N MET A 1 87.01 26.75 1.62
CA MET A 1 87.66 27.06 2.91
C MET A 1 86.58 27.48 3.88
N PRO A 2 86.61 27.05 5.15
CA PRO A 2 86.31 25.69 5.64
C PRO A 2 85.15 25.79 6.70
N VAL A 3 84.60 24.78 7.38
CA VAL A 3 85.15 23.68 8.19
C VAL A 3 83.98 22.72 8.54
N THR A 4 84.16 21.41 8.35
CA THR A 4 83.43 20.32 9.05
C THR A 4 84.13 20.04 10.40
N PRO A 5 83.41 19.64 11.47
CA PRO A 5 83.31 18.21 11.86
C PRO A 5 81.94 17.91 12.57
N ASP A 6 81.50 16.71 12.94
CA ASP A 6 82.01 15.34 12.96
C ASP A 6 80.82 14.38 13.07
N SER A 7 81.04 13.14 12.64
CA SER A 7 80.16 11.98 12.78
C SER A 7 80.06 11.47 14.21
N GLN A 8 78.85 11.13 14.70
CA GLN A 8 78.67 10.14 15.76
C GLN A 8 77.52 9.16 15.45
N MET A 9 77.77 7.94 15.88
CA MET A 9 77.13 6.68 15.53
C MET A 9 75.65 6.58 15.91
N ALA A 10 74.86 5.97 15.03
CA ALA A 10 73.49 5.55 15.30
C ALA A 10 73.47 4.31 16.21
N GLY A 11 72.93 4.47 17.41
CA GLY A 11 72.41 3.38 18.24
C GLY A 11 70.90 3.22 18.06
N PRO A 12 70.32 2.02 18.26
CA PRO A 12 68.92 1.76 17.96
C PRO A 12 67.99 2.48 18.96
N ALA A 13 67.04 3.25 18.42
CA ALA A 13 66.01 3.93 19.20
C ALA A 13 65.02 2.93 19.83
N PRO A 14 64.51 3.20 21.05
CA PRO A 14 63.56 2.33 21.74
C PRO A 14 62.19 2.30 21.03
N PRO A 15 61.42 1.21 21.14
CA PRO A 15 60.12 1.10 20.48
C PRO A 15 59.16 2.16 21.02
N ALA A 16 58.60 2.96 20.12
CA ALA A 16 57.54 3.90 20.43
C ALA A 16 56.31 3.17 20.99
N PRO A 17 55.61 3.74 21.98
CA PRO A 17 54.42 3.14 22.58
C PRO A 17 53.37 2.94 21.50
N GLY A 18 52.91 1.68 21.36
CA GLY A 18 51.94 1.29 20.36
C GLY A 18 50.69 2.18 20.42
N LEU A 19 50.37 2.79 19.29
CA LEU A 19 49.03 3.29 19.00
C LEU A 19 48.01 2.19 19.35
N PRO A 20 46.86 2.52 19.98
CA PRO A 20 45.86 1.52 20.26
C PRO A 20 45.48 0.88 18.93
N ARG A 21 45.79 -0.41 18.78
CA ARG A 21 45.17 -1.22 17.74
C ARG A 21 43.67 -1.06 17.94
N SER A 22 43.04 -0.36 17.01
CA SER A 22 41.60 -0.48 16.75
C SER A 22 41.29 -1.96 16.73
N ARG A 23 40.73 -2.48 17.83
CA ARG A 23 39.96 -3.72 17.79
C ARG A 23 38.85 -3.42 16.80
N GLY A 24 38.99 -3.92 15.58
CA GLY A 24 37.87 -4.02 14.66
C GLY A 24 36.77 -4.74 15.42
N SER A 25 35.70 -4.00 15.73
CA SER A 25 34.43 -4.56 16.14
C SER A 25 34.03 -5.53 15.05
N THR A 26 34.09 -6.84 15.33
CA THR A 26 33.17 -7.78 14.70
C THR A 26 31.78 -7.20 14.91
N ASP A 27 31.08 -6.83 13.84
CA ASP A 27 29.71 -6.33 13.89
C ASP A 27 28.89 -7.17 14.87
N GLU A 28 28.38 -6.55 15.94
CA GLU A 28 27.50 -7.22 16.89
C GLU A 28 26.21 -7.57 16.14
N LEU A 29 26.08 -8.84 15.76
CA LEU A 29 24.91 -9.40 15.08
C LEU A 29 23.61 -9.05 15.83
N ASN A 30 22.81 -8.14 15.28
CA ASN A 30 21.61 -7.61 15.94
C ASN A 30 20.47 -8.64 15.86
N VAL A 31 19.74 -8.83 16.97
CA VAL A 31 18.65 -9.81 17.05
C VAL A 31 17.52 -9.51 16.05
N TYR A 32 17.32 -8.24 15.71
CA TYR A 32 16.26 -7.78 14.82
C TYR A 32 16.71 -7.48 13.40
N ASP A 33 17.88 -8.01 12.98
CA ASP A 33 18.30 -7.97 11.58
C ASP A 33 17.18 -8.51 10.66
N ASP A 34 17.14 -7.99 9.42
CA ASP A 34 16.24 -8.49 8.38
C ASP A 34 16.45 -10.00 8.17
N ALA A 35 15.42 -10.70 7.66
CA ALA A 35 15.45 -12.15 7.58
C ALA A 35 16.63 -12.69 6.75
N ARG A 36 17.00 -11.98 5.67
CA ARG A 36 18.13 -12.36 4.83
C ARG A 36 19.42 -12.27 5.62
N THR A 37 19.69 -11.15 6.27
CA THR A 37 20.90 -10.97 7.10
C THR A 37 20.93 -11.94 8.27
N TYR A 38 19.79 -12.14 8.95
CA TYR A 38 19.70 -13.02 10.12
C TYR A 38 20.00 -14.48 9.77
N TYR A 39 19.39 -15.02 8.70
CA TYR A 39 19.48 -16.45 8.37
C TYR A 39 20.68 -16.81 7.47
N THR A 40 21.26 -15.84 6.76
CA THR A 40 22.48 -16.08 5.95
C THR A 40 23.77 -15.94 6.76
N ALA A 41 23.73 -15.29 7.92
CA ALA A 41 24.88 -15.16 8.82
C ALA A 41 25.26 -16.50 9.47
N GLU A 42 26.26 -17.18 8.90
CA GLU A 42 26.71 -18.49 9.41
C GLU A 42 27.21 -18.43 10.84
N GLU A 43 27.93 -17.37 11.22
CA GLU A 43 28.47 -17.19 12.56
C GLU A 43 27.38 -17.15 13.65
N ARG A 44 26.20 -16.61 13.33
CA ARG A 44 25.05 -16.53 14.24
C ARG A 44 24.58 -17.89 14.70
N HIS A 45 24.55 -18.84 13.78
CA HIS A 45 23.95 -20.16 14.00
C HIS A 45 25.00 -21.26 14.26
N ARG A 46 26.28 -20.91 14.34
CA ARG A 46 27.35 -21.81 14.80
C ARG A 46 27.33 -21.94 16.31
N ASN A 47 27.20 -23.17 16.82
CA ASN A 47 27.31 -23.43 18.25
C ASN A 47 28.78 -23.71 18.63
N ASN A 48 29.54 -22.66 18.99
CA ASN A 48 30.97 -22.76 19.33
C ASN A 48 31.28 -23.61 20.58
N ARG A 49 30.25 -24.06 21.34
CA ARG A 49 30.39 -24.98 22.48
C ARG A 49 30.22 -26.46 22.11
N ALA A 50 29.92 -26.77 20.86
CA ALA A 50 29.79 -28.16 20.40
C ALA A 50 31.18 -28.70 20.00
N GLY A 51 31.66 -29.73 20.71
CA GLY A 51 32.76 -30.57 20.21
C GLY A 51 32.34 -31.37 18.95
N PRO A 52 33.25 -32.17 18.34
CA PRO A 52 33.07 -32.82 17.03
C PRO A 52 31.98 -33.91 16.97
N ARG A 53 31.09 -34.01 17.96
CA ARG A 53 29.95 -34.94 17.96
C ARG A 53 28.63 -34.16 17.79
N THR A 54 28.29 -33.83 16.56
CA THR A 54 26.91 -33.51 16.19
C THR A 54 26.09 -34.80 16.23
N ARG A 55 25.39 -35.06 17.33
CA ARG A 55 24.33 -36.07 17.34
C ARG A 55 23.11 -35.49 16.60
N THR A 56 22.57 -36.22 15.63
CA THR A 56 21.25 -35.93 15.05
C THR A 56 20.20 -36.12 16.16
N TYR A 57 19.60 -35.03 16.63
CA TYR A 57 18.52 -35.07 17.61
C TYR A 57 17.18 -34.88 16.89
N SER A 58 16.31 -35.89 16.84
CA SER A 58 14.95 -35.72 16.32
C SER A 58 13.96 -35.43 17.46
N GLN A 59 13.02 -34.49 17.25
CA GLN A 59 11.89 -34.30 18.17
C GLN A 59 10.92 -35.51 18.13
N ASN A 60 10.84 -36.24 17.01
CA ASN A 60 10.04 -37.47 16.92
C ASN A 60 10.50 -38.58 17.88
N SER A 61 11.78 -38.59 18.30
CA SER A 61 12.24 -39.48 19.37
C SER A 61 11.63 -39.15 20.72
N LEU A 62 11.15 -37.91 20.91
CA LEU A 62 10.68 -37.34 22.16
C LEU A 62 9.19 -37.65 22.39
N MET A 63 8.34 -37.48 21.37
CA MET A 63 6.94 -37.97 21.41
C MET A 63 6.90 -39.47 21.68
N LYS A 64 7.71 -40.26 20.96
CA LYS A 64 7.84 -41.71 21.21
C LYS A 64 8.40 -42.06 22.59
N GLN A 65 9.18 -41.18 23.24
CA GLN A 65 9.67 -41.39 24.60
C GLN A 65 8.62 -40.99 25.65
N MET A 66 7.86 -39.93 25.41
CA MET A 66 6.78 -39.45 26.27
C MET A 66 5.57 -40.40 26.25
N GLU A 67 5.21 -40.92 25.07
CA GLU A 67 4.24 -42.01 24.90
C GLU A 67 4.68 -43.27 25.67
N ARG A 68 5.95 -43.65 25.59
CA ARG A 68 6.51 -44.80 26.34
C ARG A 68 6.52 -44.60 27.86
N LEU A 69 6.52 -43.34 28.32
CA LEU A 69 6.57 -42.98 29.75
C LEU A 69 5.21 -42.54 30.30
N ALA A 70 4.12 -42.63 29.51
CA ALA A 70 2.79 -42.13 29.86
C ALA A 70 2.78 -40.67 30.34
N ILE A 71 3.70 -39.83 29.84
CA ILE A 71 3.76 -38.41 30.16
C ILE A 71 2.88 -37.66 29.17
N HIS A 72 1.77 -37.11 29.64
CA HIS A 72 0.85 -36.29 28.85
C HIS A 72 1.53 -35.04 28.28
N GLU A 73 0.99 -34.50 27.20
CA GLU A 73 1.41 -33.21 26.64
C GLU A 73 1.43 -32.14 27.75
N PRO A 74 2.45 -31.26 27.77
CA PRO A 74 2.54 -30.24 28.80
C PRO A 74 1.32 -29.32 28.75
N TYR A 75 0.65 -29.13 29.88
CA TYR A 75 -0.44 -28.16 30.01
C TYR A 75 0.14 -26.75 30.18
N ARG A 76 -0.41 -25.75 29.49
CA ARG A 76 0.03 -24.36 29.62
C ARG A 76 -0.17 -23.86 31.05
N ARG A 77 0.92 -23.50 31.73
CA ARG A 77 0.87 -22.83 33.05
C ARG A 77 0.56 -21.34 32.88
N GLY A 78 -0.42 -20.84 33.63
CA GLY A 78 -0.82 -19.44 33.69
C GLY A 78 -0.11 -18.58 34.75
N SER A 79 0.79 -19.18 35.55
CA SER A 79 1.60 -18.46 36.55
C SER A 79 2.69 -17.62 35.88
N HIS A 80 3.04 -16.49 36.52
CA HIS A 80 4.30 -15.80 36.27
C HIS A 80 5.45 -16.70 36.76
N ASP A 81 6.16 -17.34 35.85
CA ASP A 81 7.43 -18.03 36.15
C ASP A 81 8.57 -16.98 36.28
N GLU A 82 9.73 -17.35 36.82
CA GLU A 82 10.85 -16.44 37.15
C GLU A 82 11.11 -15.35 36.09
N SER A 83 10.94 -14.08 36.50
CA SER A 83 11.09 -12.87 35.68
C SER A 83 12.54 -12.39 35.54
N THR A 84 13.50 -13.10 36.12
CA THR A 84 14.88 -12.66 36.33
C THR A 84 15.87 -13.43 35.44
N ILE A 85 15.91 -13.14 34.14
CA ILE A 85 17.16 -13.29 33.37
C ILE A 85 17.39 -12.02 32.53
N PRO A 86 18.47 -11.25 32.77
CA PRO A 86 18.77 -10.02 32.03
C PRO A 86 19.31 -10.24 30.61
N HIS A 87 19.39 -11.48 30.13
CA HIS A 87 19.99 -11.86 28.84
C HIS A 87 19.00 -12.70 28.04
N SER A 88 18.70 -12.28 26.82
CA SER A 88 17.75 -12.97 25.93
C SER A 88 18.13 -14.45 25.77
N ARG A 89 17.19 -15.35 26.07
CA ARG A 89 17.40 -16.78 25.94
C ARG A 89 17.54 -17.12 24.46
N ARG A 90 18.40 -18.11 24.15
CA ARG A 90 18.58 -18.63 22.79
C ARG A 90 18.19 -20.09 22.72
N PHE A 91 17.59 -20.49 21.60
CA PHE A 91 17.10 -21.84 21.34
C PHE A 91 17.92 -22.50 20.24
N LEU A 92 18.24 -23.78 20.43
CA LEU A 92 18.86 -24.62 19.41
C LEU A 92 17.77 -25.44 18.74
N ILE A 93 17.44 -25.13 17.49
CA ILE A 93 16.26 -25.67 16.81
C ILE A 93 16.68 -26.45 15.57
N GLN A 94 16.08 -27.64 15.40
CA GLN A 94 16.08 -28.37 14.14
C GLN A 94 14.83 -27.94 13.38
N VAL A 95 15.01 -27.26 12.26
CA VAL A 95 13.94 -26.48 11.62
C VAL A 95 12.77 -27.37 11.21
N GLU A 96 13.01 -28.37 10.36
CA GLU A 96 11.95 -29.24 9.83
C GLU A 96 11.23 -30.06 10.93
N PRO A 97 11.93 -30.74 11.87
CA PRO A 97 11.25 -31.49 12.92
C PRO A 97 10.43 -30.61 13.86
N THR A 98 10.90 -29.40 14.19
CA THR A 98 10.17 -28.48 15.05
C THR A 98 8.98 -27.88 14.31
N LEU A 99 9.11 -27.58 13.02
CA LEU A 99 8.00 -27.12 12.18
C LEU A 99 6.87 -28.17 12.12
N GLN A 100 7.23 -29.45 11.93
CA GLN A 100 6.27 -30.56 11.94
C GLN A 100 5.59 -30.73 13.31
N SER A 101 6.35 -30.65 14.40
CA SER A 101 5.79 -30.72 15.75
C SER A 101 4.81 -29.59 16.01
N LEU A 102 5.15 -28.38 15.57
CA LEU A 102 4.33 -27.20 15.75
C LEU A 102 3.01 -27.32 14.95
N GLN A 103 3.08 -27.79 13.70
CA GLN A 103 1.89 -28.05 12.87
C GLN A 103 0.99 -29.13 13.49
N LEU A 104 1.56 -30.25 13.92
CA LEU A 104 0.77 -31.36 14.47
C LEU A 104 0.04 -30.99 15.78
N GLN A 105 0.64 -30.10 16.57
CA GLN A 105 0.17 -29.77 17.91
C GLN A 105 -0.70 -28.50 17.94
N GLU A 106 -0.37 -27.49 17.14
CA GLU A 106 -0.95 -26.15 17.25
C GLU A 106 -1.75 -25.68 16.01
N ASP A 107 -1.60 -26.31 14.84
CA ASP A 107 -2.35 -26.02 13.60
C ASP A 107 -3.45 -27.08 13.42
N THR A 108 -4.62 -26.81 14.01
CA THR A 108 -5.72 -27.77 14.13
C THR A 108 -6.63 -27.81 12.90
N ASP A 109 -6.70 -26.72 12.13
CA ASP A 109 -7.47 -26.62 10.89
C ASP A 109 -6.62 -26.89 9.63
N ARG A 110 -5.31 -27.10 9.79
CA ARG A 110 -4.32 -27.47 8.77
C ARG A 110 -4.13 -26.42 7.69
N ASN A 111 -4.26 -25.16 8.06
CA ASN A 111 -4.11 -24.03 7.15
C ASN A 111 -2.66 -23.49 7.10
N MET A 112 -1.71 -24.09 7.84
CA MET A 112 -0.32 -23.62 7.97
C MET A 112 -0.18 -22.25 8.65
N GLN A 113 -1.08 -21.96 9.59
CA GLN A 113 -1.09 -20.77 10.42
C GLN A 113 -1.38 -21.18 11.88
N ILE A 114 -0.96 -20.37 12.85
CA ILE A 114 -1.33 -20.57 14.26
C ILE A 114 -2.09 -19.34 14.71
N THR A 115 -3.37 -19.55 14.99
CA THR A 115 -4.30 -18.48 15.33
C THR A 115 -4.92 -18.71 16.71
N ILE A 116 -5.75 -17.76 17.14
CA ILE A 116 -6.57 -17.90 18.35
C ILE A 116 -7.70 -18.92 18.17
N GLU A 117 -8.02 -19.30 16.93
CA GLU A 117 -9.08 -20.27 16.64
C GLU A 117 -8.58 -21.70 16.76
N ASP A 118 -7.28 -21.91 16.65
CA ASP A 118 -6.69 -23.22 16.84
C ASP A 118 -6.88 -23.75 18.26
N ALA A 119 -7.28 -25.01 18.39
CA ALA A 119 -7.57 -25.62 19.69
C ALA A 119 -6.34 -26.30 20.35
N GLY A 120 -5.14 -26.06 19.82
CA GLY A 120 -3.89 -26.59 20.36
C GLY A 120 -3.60 -26.16 21.82
N PRO A 121 -2.66 -26.82 22.51
CA PRO A 121 -2.37 -26.59 23.93
C PRO A 121 -1.71 -25.24 24.22
N LYS A 122 -1.33 -24.48 23.18
CA LYS A 122 -0.67 -23.16 23.26
C LYS A 122 0.63 -23.22 24.04
N VAL A 123 1.39 -24.30 23.89
CA VAL A 123 2.72 -24.47 24.48
C VAL A 123 3.61 -25.43 23.68
N LEU A 124 4.82 -25.00 23.37
CA LEU A 124 5.85 -25.84 22.78
C LEU A 124 7.18 -25.70 23.54
N THR A 125 7.75 -26.83 23.95
CA THR A 125 9.02 -26.85 24.66
C THR A 125 10.21 -26.85 23.68
N LEU A 126 11.04 -25.81 23.74
CA LEU A 126 12.27 -25.70 22.97
C LEU A 126 13.51 -25.97 23.82
N ARG A 127 14.59 -26.39 23.15
CA ARG A 127 15.88 -26.71 23.78
C ARG A 127 16.78 -25.47 23.80
N THR A 128 17.46 -25.19 24.91
CA THR A 128 18.26 -23.97 25.03
C THR A 128 19.66 -24.13 24.41
N ALA A 129 20.11 -23.12 23.66
CA ALA A 129 21.42 -23.14 23.00
C ALA A 129 22.58 -23.12 24.00
N ALA A 130 22.44 -22.38 25.11
CA ALA A 130 23.46 -22.29 26.16
C ALA A 130 23.79 -23.63 26.82
N SER A 131 22.82 -24.56 26.85
CA SER A 131 22.97 -25.91 27.38
C SER A 131 23.28 -26.95 26.30
N ASN A 132 23.61 -26.54 25.08
CA ASN A 132 23.73 -27.44 23.91
C ASN A 132 22.51 -28.36 23.74
N GLY A 133 21.34 -27.84 24.11
CA GLY A 133 20.07 -28.54 24.05
C GLY A 133 19.77 -29.56 25.16
N HIS A 134 20.51 -29.52 26.28
CA HIS A 134 20.20 -30.33 27.46
C HIS A 134 19.02 -29.77 28.27
N ASN A 135 19.03 -28.45 28.52
CA ASN A 135 17.96 -27.75 29.20
C ASN A 135 16.86 -27.34 28.23
N ARG A 136 15.66 -27.12 28.77
CA ARG A 136 14.44 -26.86 28.03
C ARG A 136 13.71 -25.65 28.58
N PHE A 137 12.91 -25.02 27.75
CA PHE A 137 12.05 -23.91 28.15
C PHE A 137 10.79 -23.87 27.27
N ASP A 138 9.68 -23.44 27.84
CA ASP A 138 8.37 -23.45 27.20
C ASP A 138 8.07 -22.11 26.52
N ILE A 139 7.79 -22.17 25.21
CA ILE A 139 7.19 -21.08 24.45
C ILE A 139 5.68 -21.18 24.61
N ARG A 140 5.02 -20.11 25.05
CA ARG A 140 3.62 -20.14 25.48
C ARG A 140 2.78 -19.09 24.76
N GLY A 141 1.53 -19.46 24.47
CA GLY A 141 0.54 -18.58 23.87
C GLY A 141 0.64 -18.50 22.35
N THR A 142 -0.50 -18.22 21.70
CA THR A 142 -0.65 -18.15 20.25
C THR A 142 0.40 -17.27 19.60
N TYR A 143 0.60 -16.04 20.08
CA TYR A 143 1.49 -15.07 19.43
C TYR A 143 2.96 -15.54 19.31
N MET A 144 3.56 -16.04 20.39
CA MET A 144 4.96 -16.49 20.34
C MET A 144 5.13 -17.78 19.52
N LEU A 145 4.10 -18.65 19.51
CA LEU A 145 4.11 -19.88 18.71
C LEU A 145 3.90 -19.59 17.22
N SER A 146 3.02 -18.65 16.89
CA SER A 146 2.86 -18.07 15.55
C SER A 146 4.16 -17.43 15.06
N ASN A 147 4.81 -16.61 15.89
CA ASN A 147 6.11 -16.04 15.53
C ASN A 147 7.16 -17.14 15.31
N LEU A 148 7.14 -18.21 16.11
CA LEU A 148 8.01 -19.36 15.89
C LEU A 148 7.73 -20.05 14.55
N LEU A 149 6.45 -20.25 14.19
CA LEU A 149 6.06 -20.77 12.88
C LEU A 149 6.64 -19.92 11.74
N GLN A 150 6.51 -18.59 11.85
CA GLN A 150 7.01 -17.64 10.86
C GLN A 150 8.54 -17.70 10.75
N GLU A 151 9.27 -17.63 11.86
CA GLU A 151 10.74 -17.68 11.87
C GLU A 151 11.27 -19.03 11.33
N LEU A 152 10.60 -20.15 11.63
CA LEU A 152 10.96 -21.46 11.07
C LEU A 152 10.67 -21.56 9.58
N SER A 153 9.57 -20.97 9.12
CA SER A 153 9.22 -20.91 7.70
C SER A 153 10.28 -20.12 6.92
N LEU A 154 10.69 -18.95 7.43
CA LEU A 154 11.79 -18.15 6.86
C LEU A 154 13.11 -18.92 6.87
N ALA A 155 13.49 -19.52 8.00
CA ALA A 155 14.72 -20.30 8.10
C ALA A 155 14.77 -21.44 7.08
N LYS A 156 13.63 -22.10 6.84
CA LYS A 156 13.48 -23.16 5.83
C LYS A 156 13.66 -22.61 4.41
N GLU A 157 13.06 -21.46 4.10
CA GLU A 157 13.24 -20.79 2.79
C GLU A 157 14.70 -20.43 2.51
N TYR A 158 15.45 -19.99 3.52
CA TYR A 158 16.91 -19.75 3.43
C TYR A 158 17.76 -21.04 3.53
N GLY A 159 17.15 -22.23 3.47
CA GLY A 159 17.85 -23.51 3.43
C GLY A 159 18.50 -23.94 4.75
N ARG A 160 18.16 -23.31 5.89
CA ARG A 160 18.71 -23.67 7.20
C ARG A 160 18.01 -24.93 7.72
N LYS A 161 18.80 -25.97 8.01
CA LYS A 161 18.31 -27.19 8.68
C LYS A 161 18.32 -27.06 10.21
N GLN A 162 19.24 -26.23 10.72
CA GLN A 162 19.42 -25.97 12.13
C GLN A 162 19.68 -24.47 12.32
N ILE A 163 19.06 -23.89 13.34
CA ILE A 163 19.23 -22.49 13.70
C ILE A 163 19.46 -22.33 15.21
N ILE A 164 20.17 -21.26 15.55
CA ILE A 164 20.12 -20.65 16.89
C ILE A 164 19.16 -19.46 16.78
N LEU A 165 18.06 -19.51 17.53
CA LEU A 165 17.01 -18.49 17.51
C LEU A 165 16.93 -17.76 18.85
N ASP A 166 16.93 -16.43 18.82
CA ASP A 166 16.76 -15.59 20.00
C ASP A 166 15.29 -15.49 20.42
N GLU A 167 14.99 -15.67 21.71
CA GLU A 167 13.64 -15.52 22.28
C GLU A 167 13.06 -14.13 22.01
N ALA A 168 13.92 -13.12 21.93
CA ALA A 168 13.55 -11.75 21.62
C ALA A 168 12.87 -11.56 20.24
N ARG A 169 13.14 -12.43 19.24
CA ARG A 169 12.38 -12.42 17.97
C ARG A 169 10.98 -13.03 18.12
N LEU A 170 10.75 -13.86 19.14
CA LEU A 170 9.47 -14.53 19.37
C LEU A 170 8.53 -13.70 20.24
N ASN A 171 9.05 -13.01 21.26
CA ASN A 171 8.28 -12.15 22.16
C ASN A 171 8.36 -10.66 21.82
N GLU A 172 8.81 -10.32 20.61
CA GLU A 172 8.91 -8.94 20.14
C GLU A 172 7.54 -8.25 20.26
N ASN A 173 7.56 -7.00 20.76
CA ASN A 173 6.34 -6.18 20.85
C ASN A 173 5.64 -6.12 19.48
N PRO A 174 4.34 -6.39 19.39
CA PRO A 174 3.67 -6.55 18.09
C PRO A 174 3.68 -5.29 17.24
N VAL A 175 3.63 -4.11 17.86
CA VAL A 175 3.75 -2.83 17.14
C VAL A 175 5.12 -2.69 16.49
N ASN A 176 6.18 -3.04 17.22
CA ASN A 176 7.54 -3.01 16.69
C ASN A 176 7.75 -4.07 15.62
N ARG A 177 7.23 -5.29 15.85
CA ARG A 177 7.36 -6.41 14.90
C ARG A 177 6.68 -6.09 13.57
N LEU A 178 5.43 -5.62 13.59
CA LEU A 178 4.73 -5.24 12.36
C LEU A 178 5.41 -4.06 11.68
N SER A 179 5.83 -3.02 12.42
CA SER A 179 6.56 -1.89 11.84
C SER A 179 7.85 -2.32 11.15
N ARG A 180 8.61 -3.23 11.77
CA ARG A 180 9.85 -3.79 11.24
C ARG A 180 9.58 -4.66 9.99
N MET A 181 8.58 -5.53 10.04
CA MET A 181 8.17 -6.35 8.89
C MET A 181 7.77 -5.48 7.70
N ILE A 182 7.01 -4.40 7.93
CA ILE A 182 6.65 -3.46 6.87
C ILE A 182 7.92 -2.83 6.26
N LYS A 183 8.85 -2.37 7.10
CA LYS A 183 10.07 -1.68 6.68
C LYS A 183 11.02 -2.57 5.88
N ASP A 184 11.27 -3.77 6.39
CA ASP A 184 12.40 -4.60 5.98
C ASP A 184 11.99 -5.78 5.10
N HIS A 185 10.69 -6.12 5.04
CA HIS A 185 10.20 -7.25 4.27
C HIS A 185 9.09 -6.85 3.28
N PHE A 186 8.03 -6.22 3.76
CA PHE A 186 6.83 -6.02 2.93
C PHE A 186 7.07 -5.03 1.79
N TRP A 187 7.75 -3.90 2.05
CA TRP A 187 8.07 -2.98 0.97
C TRP A 187 8.95 -3.61 -0.12
N GLU A 188 9.90 -4.47 0.26
CA GLU A 188 10.69 -5.23 -0.71
C GLU A 188 9.81 -6.22 -1.48
N GLY A 189 8.97 -6.98 -0.77
CA GLY A 189 8.01 -7.92 -1.35
C GLY A 189 6.99 -7.28 -2.30
N LEU A 190 6.67 -6.00 -2.12
CA LEU A 190 5.77 -5.22 -2.98
C LEU A 190 6.51 -4.41 -4.07
N THR A 191 7.85 -4.36 -4.05
CA THR A 191 8.60 -3.58 -5.05
C THR A 191 8.68 -4.34 -6.37
N ARG A 192 8.38 -3.66 -7.47
CA ARG A 192 8.52 -4.17 -8.84
C ARG A 192 9.37 -3.22 -9.67
N ARG A 193 9.91 -3.74 -10.76
CA ARG A 193 10.46 -2.99 -11.90
C ARG A 193 9.80 -3.52 -13.16
N ILE A 194 9.78 -2.76 -14.25
CA ILE A 194 9.40 -3.28 -15.57
C ILE A 194 10.67 -3.21 -16.43
N ASP A 195 11.45 -4.29 -16.39
CA ASP A 195 12.69 -4.46 -17.16
C ASP A 195 13.02 -5.97 -17.31
N ALA A 196 14.21 -6.29 -17.83
CA ALA A 196 14.65 -7.67 -18.06
C ALA A 196 14.62 -8.59 -16.81
N SER A 197 14.66 -8.03 -15.60
CA SER A 197 14.64 -8.81 -14.36
C SER A 197 13.27 -9.36 -13.99
N SER A 198 12.20 -8.76 -14.51
CA SER A 198 10.84 -8.96 -13.99
C SER A 198 9.76 -9.03 -15.08
N ILE A 199 10.06 -8.65 -16.33
CA ILE A 199 9.06 -8.56 -17.40
C ILE A 199 8.31 -9.88 -17.61
N GLU A 200 8.97 -11.02 -17.40
CA GLU A 200 8.38 -12.34 -17.54
C GLU A 200 7.22 -12.56 -16.56
N ILE A 201 7.30 -11.96 -15.37
CA ILE A 201 6.26 -12.01 -14.34
C ILE A 201 5.27 -10.87 -14.54
N ALA A 202 5.78 -9.64 -14.71
CA ALA A 202 4.96 -8.43 -14.78
C ALA A 202 4.07 -8.36 -16.03
N ALA A 203 4.53 -8.86 -17.17
CA ALA A 203 3.75 -8.81 -18.42
C ALA A 203 2.71 -9.93 -18.52
N ARG A 204 2.81 -11.00 -17.73
CA ARG A 204 1.74 -12.01 -17.62
C ARG A 204 0.53 -11.36 -16.98
N ASP A 205 -0.63 -11.61 -17.56
CA ASP A 205 -1.89 -11.03 -17.11
C ASP A 205 -2.84 -12.16 -16.70
N PRO A 206 -3.16 -12.32 -15.40
CA PRO A 206 -4.15 -13.29 -14.98
C PRO A 206 -5.57 -12.94 -15.44
N LYS A 207 -5.78 -11.74 -16.01
CA LYS A 207 -7.05 -11.25 -16.55
C LYS A 207 -7.10 -11.28 -18.08
N ASP A 208 -6.12 -11.93 -18.74
CA ASP A 208 -6.14 -12.18 -20.18
C ASP A 208 -6.90 -13.47 -20.48
N TRP A 209 -8.13 -13.29 -20.98
CA TRP A 209 -9.05 -14.37 -21.34
C TRP A 209 -8.95 -14.82 -22.81
N THR A 210 -7.92 -14.39 -23.55
CA THR A 210 -7.75 -14.75 -24.96
C THR A 210 -7.27 -16.18 -25.16
N ASP A 211 -7.45 -16.73 -26.38
CA ASP A 211 -7.09 -18.12 -26.71
C ASP A 211 -5.58 -18.44 -26.62
N ASP A 212 -4.73 -17.42 -26.79
CA ASP A 212 -3.26 -17.54 -26.70
C ASP A 212 -2.71 -16.39 -25.86
N PRO A 213 -2.88 -16.46 -24.53
CA PRO A 213 -2.43 -15.42 -23.63
C PRO A 213 -0.90 -15.37 -23.66
N ARG A 214 -0.37 -14.23 -24.07
CA ARG A 214 1.08 -13.99 -24.22
C ARG A 214 1.49 -12.77 -23.42
N PRO A 215 2.66 -12.79 -22.75
CA PRO A 215 3.23 -11.59 -22.17
C PRO A 215 3.41 -10.54 -23.27
N ARG A 216 2.72 -9.41 -23.16
CA ARG A 216 2.77 -8.31 -24.13
C ARG A 216 3.13 -7.01 -23.45
N ILE A 217 3.95 -6.20 -24.10
CA ILE A 217 4.25 -4.83 -23.68
C ILE A 217 4.02 -3.84 -24.83
N TYR A 218 3.29 -2.77 -24.53
CA TYR A 218 3.02 -1.65 -25.42
C TYR A 218 3.89 -0.46 -25.07
N ILE A 219 4.62 0.04 -26.06
CA ILE A 219 5.59 1.14 -25.93
C ILE A 219 5.05 2.40 -26.62
N PRO A 220 5.04 3.57 -25.95
CA PRO A 220 4.65 4.81 -26.59
C PRO A 220 5.66 5.23 -27.66
N ARG A 221 5.18 5.85 -28.74
CA ARG A 221 6.05 6.34 -29.84
C ARG A 221 7.08 7.38 -29.40
N GLY A 222 6.79 8.08 -28.30
CA GLY A 222 7.70 9.06 -27.71
C GLY A 222 8.87 8.45 -26.91
N ALA A 223 9.01 7.11 -26.87
CA ALA A 223 10.08 6.40 -26.16
C ALA A 223 10.74 5.32 -27.06
N PRO A 224 11.33 5.70 -28.21
CA PRO A 224 11.93 4.74 -29.17
C PRO A 224 13.06 3.90 -28.56
N GLU A 225 13.80 4.45 -27.58
CA GLU A 225 14.84 3.76 -26.84
C GLU A 225 14.30 2.57 -26.03
N GLN A 226 13.12 2.71 -25.42
CA GLN A 226 12.47 1.60 -24.72
C GLN A 226 12.00 0.53 -25.71
N PHE A 227 11.50 0.92 -26.89
CA PHE A 227 11.09 -0.04 -27.91
C PHE A 227 12.27 -0.90 -28.38
N GLN A 228 13.43 -0.27 -28.60
CA GLN A 228 14.67 -0.99 -28.92
C GLN A 228 15.09 -1.94 -27.79
N TYR A 229 15.00 -1.48 -26.54
CA TYR A 229 15.32 -2.28 -25.36
C TYR A 229 14.47 -3.55 -25.26
N TYR A 230 13.14 -3.43 -25.30
CA TYR A 230 12.25 -4.60 -25.17
C TYR A 230 12.33 -5.51 -26.40
N THR A 231 12.51 -4.96 -27.60
CA THR A 231 12.70 -5.75 -28.82
C THR A 231 13.97 -6.60 -28.72
N LYS A 232 15.08 -6.01 -28.24
CA LYS A 232 16.32 -6.75 -27.99
C LYS A 232 16.11 -7.83 -26.93
N LEU A 233 15.42 -7.50 -25.84
CA LEU A 233 15.12 -8.48 -24.79
C LEU A 233 14.30 -9.68 -25.30
N ALA A 234 13.31 -9.44 -26.17
CA ALA A 234 12.51 -10.50 -26.79
C ALA A 234 13.35 -11.39 -27.73
N GLN A 235 14.37 -10.82 -28.40
CA GLN A 235 15.32 -11.56 -29.23
C GLN A 235 16.32 -12.37 -28.40
N ASP A 236 16.84 -11.77 -27.32
CA ASP A 236 17.82 -12.40 -26.42
C ASP A 236 17.18 -13.52 -25.57
N ARG A 237 15.87 -13.43 -25.31
CA ARG A 237 15.09 -14.37 -24.49
C ARG A 237 13.80 -14.85 -25.21
N PRO A 238 13.92 -15.61 -26.31
CA PRO A 238 12.77 -16.06 -27.09
C PRO A 238 11.82 -16.99 -26.31
N GLU A 239 12.29 -17.62 -25.23
CA GLU A 239 11.50 -18.48 -24.35
C GLU A 239 10.36 -17.73 -23.63
N ILE A 240 10.48 -16.42 -23.43
CA ILE A 240 9.43 -15.59 -22.81
C ILE A 240 8.23 -15.45 -23.75
N ARG A 241 8.43 -15.56 -25.07
CA ARG A 241 7.45 -15.21 -26.12
C ARG A 241 6.90 -13.78 -25.94
N LEU A 242 7.75 -12.85 -25.52
CA LEU A 242 7.39 -11.45 -25.28
C LEU A 242 6.96 -10.77 -26.58
N ASP A 243 5.71 -10.30 -26.63
CA ASP A 243 5.18 -9.52 -27.73
C ASP A 243 5.40 -8.02 -27.48
N VAL A 244 6.23 -7.37 -28.31
CA VAL A 244 6.61 -5.95 -28.15
C VAL A 244 5.92 -5.14 -29.24
N GLN A 245 5.03 -4.24 -28.84
CA GLN A 245 4.18 -3.47 -29.75
C GLN A 245 4.36 -1.97 -29.53
N LEU A 246 4.36 -1.20 -30.63
CA LEU A 246 4.23 0.25 -30.54
C LEU A 246 2.77 0.64 -30.38
N LEU A 247 2.50 1.60 -29.50
CA LEU A 247 1.19 2.23 -29.42
C LEU A 247 0.88 3.05 -30.69
N PRO A 248 -0.41 3.22 -31.03
CA PRO A 248 -0.82 4.19 -32.03
C PRO A 248 -0.37 5.61 -31.62
N GLU A 249 -0.21 6.49 -32.61
CA GLU A 249 0.15 7.89 -32.33
C GLU A 249 -0.97 8.65 -31.59
N LYS A 250 -2.22 8.32 -31.91
CA LYS A 250 -3.42 8.80 -31.22
C LYS A 250 -4.11 7.63 -30.54
N ILE A 251 -4.27 7.73 -29.22
CA ILE A 251 -4.97 6.73 -28.41
C ILE A 251 -6.41 7.21 -28.27
N THR A 252 -7.34 6.60 -29.01
CA THR A 252 -8.79 6.86 -28.88
C THR A 252 -9.48 5.70 -28.19
N SER A 253 -10.72 5.90 -27.71
CA SER A 253 -11.46 4.84 -27.03
C SER A 253 -11.81 3.66 -27.93
N GLU A 254 -11.97 3.88 -29.24
CA GLU A 254 -12.13 2.81 -30.23
C GLU A 254 -10.87 1.97 -30.35
N VAL A 255 -9.69 2.60 -30.37
CA VAL A 255 -8.43 1.84 -30.45
C VAL A 255 -8.19 1.05 -29.17
N VAL A 256 -8.47 1.63 -28.00
CA VAL A 256 -8.35 0.90 -26.72
C VAL A 256 -9.29 -0.30 -26.68
N ARG A 257 -10.53 -0.15 -27.14
CA ARG A 257 -11.47 -1.26 -27.29
C ARG A 257 -10.92 -2.35 -28.21
N ASP A 258 -10.39 -1.99 -29.37
CA ASP A 258 -9.86 -2.96 -30.34
C ASP A 258 -8.62 -3.69 -29.80
N MET A 259 -7.87 -3.06 -28.89
CA MET A 259 -6.76 -3.68 -28.16
C MET A 259 -7.22 -4.71 -27.11
N ASN A 260 -8.52 -4.82 -26.80
CA ASN A 260 -9.02 -5.82 -25.85
C ASN A 260 -8.77 -7.27 -26.32
N ALA A 261 -8.70 -7.50 -27.63
CA ALA A 261 -8.33 -8.81 -28.19
C ALA A 261 -6.84 -9.15 -28.02
N LYS A 262 -6.03 -8.16 -27.61
CA LYS A 262 -4.58 -8.25 -27.44
C LYS A 262 -4.15 -7.41 -26.23
N PRO A 263 -4.56 -7.77 -25.01
CA PRO A 263 -4.18 -7.01 -23.82
C PRO A 263 -2.66 -7.03 -23.61
N GLY A 264 -2.14 -6.06 -22.88
CA GLY A 264 -0.71 -5.98 -22.58
C GLY A 264 -0.38 -4.92 -21.54
N LEU A 265 0.79 -5.09 -20.92
CA LEU A 265 1.40 -4.13 -20.02
C LEU A 265 1.79 -2.86 -20.80
N LEU A 266 1.73 -1.71 -20.15
CA LEU A 266 2.21 -0.44 -20.70
C LEU A 266 3.58 -0.12 -20.13
N ALA A 267 4.47 0.38 -20.98
CA ALA A 267 5.77 0.86 -20.53
C ALA A 267 5.63 1.99 -19.50
N VAL A 268 6.60 2.09 -18.59
CA VAL A 268 6.74 3.19 -17.62
C VAL A 268 8.12 3.81 -17.74
N ASP A 269 8.47 4.75 -16.88
CA ASP A 269 9.75 5.44 -16.97
C ASP A 269 10.93 4.46 -16.76
N MET A 270 11.99 4.67 -17.53
CA MET A 270 13.25 3.95 -17.39
C MET A 270 14.38 4.94 -17.13
N GLU A 271 15.41 4.49 -16.42
CA GLU A 271 16.61 5.26 -16.16
C GLU A 271 17.84 4.60 -16.77
N GLU A 272 18.80 5.43 -17.18
CA GLU A 272 20.10 4.95 -17.62
C GLU A 272 21.00 4.69 -16.40
N VAL A 273 21.51 3.47 -16.31
CA VAL A 273 22.43 3.04 -15.25
C VAL A 273 23.72 2.59 -15.89
N THR A 274 24.83 3.22 -15.49
CA THR A 274 26.17 2.83 -15.90
C THR A 274 26.75 1.85 -14.89
N ASP A 275 27.10 0.66 -15.37
CA ASP A 275 27.81 -0.33 -14.57
C ASP A 275 29.22 0.16 -14.25
N PRO A 276 29.59 0.35 -12.97
CA PRO A 276 30.91 0.84 -12.58
C PRO A 276 32.05 -0.10 -13.00
N ALA A 277 31.80 -1.40 -13.13
CA ALA A 277 32.81 -2.40 -13.45
C ALA A 277 33.08 -2.49 -14.96
N THR A 278 32.05 -2.37 -15.78
CA THR A 278 32.15 -2.52 -17.25
C THR A 278 32.13 -1.20 -18.01
N GLY A 279 31.70 -0.12 -17.37
CA GLY A 279 31.48 1.19 -18.00
C GLY A 279 30.30 1.21 -18.99
N GLN A 280 29.55 0.11 -19.12
CA GLN A 280 28.41 0.03 -20.04
C GLN A 280 27.17 0.66 -19.41
N THR A 281 26.54 1.56 -20.16
CA THR A 281 25.23 2.13 -19.82
C THR A 281 24.11 1.21 -20.32
N LYS A 282 23.15 0.92 -19.45
CA LYS A 282 21.94 0.16 -19.79
C LYS A 282 20.69 0.86 -19.28
N LEU A 283 19.58 0.65 -19.97
CA LEU A 283 18.27 1.05 -19.46
C LEU A 283 17.82 0.09 -18.37
N GLN A 284 17.28 0.66 -17.28
CA GLN A 284 16.69 -0.05 -16.16
C GLN A 284 15.32 0.55 -15.84
N GLY A 285 14.35 -0.30 -15.52
CA GLY A 285 13.01 0.17 -15.14
C GLY A 285 13.07 0.88 -13.80
N ARG A 286 12.40 2.04 -13.67
CA ARG A 286 12.26 2.69 -12.37
C ARG A 286 11.44 1.80 -11.43
N PRO A 287 11.86 1.64 -10.16
CA PRO A 287 11.12 0.81 -9.23
C PRO A 287 9.80 1.50 -8.83
N PHE A 288 8.80 0.69 -8.53
CA PHE A 288 7.55 1.15 -7.93
C PHE A 288 7.01 0.09 -6.98
N VAL A 289 6.04 0.48 -6.15
CA VAL A 289 5.36 -0.41 -5.23
C VAL A 289 3.99 -0.76 -5.82
N VAL A 290 3.59 -2.02 -5.69
CA VAL A 290 2.24 -2.50 -6.05
C VAL A 290 1.37 -2.63 -4.81
N PRO A 291 0.02 -2.61 -4.95
CA PRO A 291 -0.87 -2.78 -3.80
C PRO A 291 -0.68 -4.12 -3.06
N GLY A 292 -0.35 -5.19 -3.78
CA GLY A 292 -0.08 -6.52 -3.21
C GLY A 292 -1.05 -7.61 -3.66
N GLY A 293 -0.78 -8.85 -3.30
CA GLY A 293 -1.60 -10.00 -3.74
C GLY A 293 -1.47 -10.25 -5.24
N ARG A 294 -2.60 -10.22 -5.98
CA ARG A 294 -2.62 -10.54 -7.42
C ARG A 294 -2.16 -9.40 -8.35
N PHE A 295 -1.91 -8.21 -7.82
CA PHE A 295 -1.63 -7.01 -8.60
C PHE A 295 -0.13 -6.86 -8.92
N ASN A 296 0.21 -6.69 -10.20
CA ASN A 296 1.60 -6.51 -10.67
C ASN A 296 1.85 -5.17 -11.36
N GLU A 297 0.81 -4.34 -11.45
CA GLU A 297 0.81 -3.06 -12.13
C GLU A 297 1.05 -1.89 -11.17
N LEU A 298 1.52 -0.77 -11.70
CA LEU A 298 1.52 0.51 -10.98
C LEU A 298 0.08 1.04 -10.96
N TYR A 299 -0.52 1.17 -9.78
CA TYR A 299 -1.86 1.74 -9.59
C TYR A 299 -1.78 3.25 -9.29
N GLY A 300 -2.84 4.00 -9.61
CA GLY A 300 -2.86 5.45 -9.48
C GLY A 300 -2.83 5.94 -8.02
N TRP A 301 -3.95 5.81 -7.31
CA TRP A 301 -4.11 6.42 -5.98
C TRP A 301 -3.46 5.62 -4.84
N ASP A 302 -3.33 4.31 -4.97
CA ASP A 302 -2.61 3.43 -4.02
C ASP A 302 -1.17 3.91 -3.82
N SER A 303 -0.47 4.23 -4.91
CA SER A 303 0.93 4.68 -4.86
C SER A 303 1.12 5.99 -4.10
N TYR A 304 0.11 6.87 -4.05
CA TYR A 304 0.19 8.03 -3.15
C TYR A 304 0.15 7.58 -1.69
N MET A 305 -0.78 6.70 -1.32
CA MET A 305 -0.89 6.19 0.06
C MET A 305 0.38 5.45 0.47
N GLU A 306 0.88 4.57 -0.39
CA GLU A 306 2.15 3.85 -0.22
C GLU A 306 3.31 4.81 -0.02
N SER A 307 3.39 5.89 -0.82
CA SER A 307 4.46 6.90 -0.68
C SER A 307 4.50 7.52 0.71
N LEU A 308 3.36 7.70 1.38
CA LEU A 308 3.34 8.22 2.75
C LEU A 308 4.07 7.29 3.71
N GLY A 309 3.86 5.97 3.58
CA GLY A 309 4.56 4.96 4.37
C GLY A 309 6.04 4.85 4.03
N LEU A 310 6.38 4.86 2.73
CA LEU A 310 7.75 4.79 2.23
C LEU A 310 8.60 5.97 2.75
N LEU A 311 8.05 7.18 2.74
CA LEU A 311 8.74 8.39 3.21
C LEU A 311 8.98 8.41 4.72
N VAL A 312 8.13 7.74 5.52
CA VAL A 312 8.38 7.56 6.96
C VAL A 312 9.50 6.54 7.20
N HIS A 313 9.62 5.53 6.33
CA HIS A 313 10.70 4.55 6.36
C HIS A 313 11.96 4.97 5.58
N ASP A 314 12.05 6.24 5.17
CA ASP A 314 13.16 6.83 4.40
C ASP A 314 13.49 6.09 3.08
N LYS A 315 12.52 5.40 2.49
CA LYS A 315 12.59 4.80 1.14
C LYS A 315 12.19 5.83 0.07
N VAL A 316 12.87 6.98 0.11
CA VAL A 316 12.54 8.17 -0.69
C VAL A 316 12.73 7.92 -2.20
N ASP A 317 13.69 7.07 -2.55
CA ASP A 317 13.99 6.64 -3.92
C ASP A 317 12.79 5.94 -4.60
N LEU A 318 12.08 5.08 -3.87
CA LEU A 318 10.88 4.40 -4.37
C LEU A 318 9.74 5.39 -4.62
N ALA A 319 9.47 6.29 -3.66
CA ALA A 319 8.44 7.31 -3.82
C ALA A 319 8.75 8.29 -4.97
N LYS A 320 10.01 8.72 -5.11
CA LYS A 320 10.50 9.55 -6.22
C LYS A 320 10.30 8.84 -7.57
N SER A 321 10.60 7.56 -7.63
CA SER A 321 10.46 6.75 -8.85
C SER A 321 9.00 6.61 -9.28
N MET A 322 8.07 6.42 -8.35
CA MET A 322 6.63 6.39 -8.66
C MET A 322 6.12 7.74 -9.21
N VAL A 323 6.56 8.87 -8.65
CA VAL A 323 6.22 10.21 -9.20
C VAL A 323 6.71 10.35 -10.64
N LEU A 324 7.93 9.88 -10.94
CA LEU A 324 8.48 9.93 -12.31
C LEU A 324 7.72 9.00 -13.26
N ASN A 325 7.33 7.81 -12.80
CA ASN A 325 6.45 6.91 -13.57
C ASN A 325 5.09 7.56 -13.87
N PHE A 326 4.50 8.31 -12.94
CA PHE A 326 3.28 9.09 -13.20
C PHE A 326 3.50 10.23 -14.19
N CYS A 327 4.63 10.94 -14.10
CA CYS A 327 5.00 11.95 -15.08
C CYS A 327 5.13 11.35 -16.49
N PHE A 328 5.72 10.16 -16.60
CA PHE A 328 5.80 9.40 -17.85
C PHE A 328 4.41 9.03 -18.37
N CYS A 329 3.53 8.49 -17.51
CA CYS A 329 2.16 8.15 -17.88
C CYS A 329 1.39 9.36 -18.39
N ILE A 330 1.49 10.51 -17.72
CA ILE A 330 0.82 11.74 -18.19
C ILE A 330 1.43 12.23 -19.50
N LYS A 331 2.76 12.16 -19.65
CA LYS A 331 3.43 12.60 -20.88
C LYS A 331 2.96 11.79 -22.09
N HIS A 332 2.88 10.47 -21.96
CA HIS A 332 2.68 9.55 -23.08
C HIS A 332 1.24 9.00 -23.22
N TYR A 333 0.49 8.89 -22.12
CA TYR A 333 -0.89 8.36 -22.08
C TYR A 333 -1.92 9.43 -21.72
N GLY A 334 -1.46 10.66 -21.44
CA GLY A 334 -2.29 11.84 -21.17
C GLY A 334 -2.81 11.94 -19.74
N LYS A 335 -2.68 10.89 -18.93
CA LYS A 335 -3.22 10.82 -17.56
C LYS A 335 -2.46 9.82 -16.70
N ILE A 336 -2.59 9.92 -15.38
CA ILE A 336 -2.33 8.77 -14.50
C ILE A 336 -3.40 7.71 -14.80
N LEU A 337 -2.96 6.48 -15.01
CA LEU A 337 -3.87 5.39 -15.34
C LEU A 337 -4.37 4.74 -14.04
N ASN A 338 -5.53 4.07 -14.12
CA ASN A 338 -5.98 3.19 -13.04
C ASN A 338 -4.90 2.15 -12.70
N ALA A 339 -4.42 1.44 -13.73
CA ALA A 339 -3.21 0.63 -13.68
C ALA A 339 -2.52 0.61 -15.05
N THR A 340 -1.25 0.22 -15.12
CA THR A 340 -0.43 0.28 -16.33
C THR A 340 -0.68 -0.88 -17.32
N ARG A 341 -1.94 -1.09 -17.73
CA ARG A 341 -2.36 -2.04 -18.78
C ARG A 341 -3.18 -1.36 -19.87
N SER A 342 -3.19 -1.94 -21.07
CA SER A 342 -3.86 -1.37 -22.25
C SER A 342 -5.34 -1.04 -22.03
N TYR A 343 -6.11 -1.93 -21.39
CA TYR A 343 -7.53 -1.73 -21.12
C TYR A 343 -7.83 -0.66 -20.05
N TYR A 344 -6.80 -0.09 -19.42
CA TYR A 344 -6.92 1.08 -18.53
C TYR A 344 -6.58 2.41 -19.22
N LEU A 345 -6.17 2.44 -20.51
CA LEU A 345 -5.76 3.69 -21.21
C LEU A 345 -6.82 4.81 -21.21
N CYS A 346 -8.11 4.43 -21.13
CA CYS A 346 -9.24 5.36 -21.06
C CYS A 346 -9.69 5.70 -19.63
N ARG A 347 -9.09 5.09 -18.59
CA ARG A 347 -9.54 5.17 -17.20
C ARG A 347 -8.41 5.65 -16.27
N SER A 348 -8.71 6.69 -15.49
CA SER A 348 -7.82 7.24 -14.47
C SER A 348 -8.09 6.65 -13.08
N GLN A 349 -7.57 7.29 -12.04
CA GLN A 349 -7.92 7.13 -10.63
C GLN A 349 -7.86 8.49 -9.89
N PRO A 350 -8.30 8.59 -8.61
CA PRO A 350 -8.28 9.85 -7.87
C PRO A 350 -6.89 10.54 -7.88
N PRO A 351 -6.81 11.84 -8.28
CA PRO A 351 -5.52 12.48 -8.56
C PRO A 351 -4.81 13.01 -7.30
N PHE A 352 -3.59 12.51 -7.03
CA PHE A 352 -2.76 12.91 -5.86
C PHE A 352 -1.34 13.40 -6.19
N LEU A 353 -0.97 13.52 -7.47
CA LEU A 353 0.39 13.82 -7.93
C LEU A 353 1.01 15.06 -7.28
N THR A 354 0.26 16.15 -7.09
CA THR A 354 0.83 17.39 -6.55
C THR A 354 1.32 17.23 -5.13
N ASP A 355 0.51 16.62 -4.24
CA ASP A 355 0.89 16.38 -2.85
C ASP A 355 1.99 15.32 -2.75
N MET A 356 1.89 14.26 -3.55
CA MET A 356 2.92 13.21 -3.64
C MET A 356 4.29 13.80 -4.00
N ALA A 357 4.35 14.61 -5.05
CA ALA A 357 5.58 15.24 -5.51
C ALA A 357 6.15 16.24 -4.50
N LEU A 358 5.29 17.01 -3.83
CA LEU A 358 5.71 17.95 -2.78
C LEU A 358 6.33 17.25 -1.58
N ARG A 359 5.73 16.13 -1.13
CA ARG A 359 6.27 15.34 -0.01
C ARG A 359 7.62 14.71 -0.33
N VAL A 360 7.78 14.20 -1.55
CA VAL A 360 9.08 13.71 -2.02
C VAL A 360 10.08 14.87 -2.08
N TYR A 361 9.68 15.99 -2.68
CA TYR A 361 10.52 17.18 -2.80
C TYR A 361 11.00 17.69 -1.43
N ASP A 362 10.15 17.70 -0.40
CA ASP A 362 10.55 18.10 0.94
C ASP A 362 11.70 17.26 1.51
N LYS A 363 11.75 15.96 1.17
CA LYS A 363 12.86 15.07 1.55
C LYS A 363 14.10 15.30 0.69
N ILE A 364 13.95 15.58 -0.60
CA ILE A 364 15.08 15.66 -1.55
C ILE A 364 15.52 17.08 -1.92
N LYS A 365 14.91 18.16 -1.40
CA LYS A 365 15.18 19.55 -1.82
C LYS A 365 16.64 20.02 -1.71
N HIS A 366 17.45 19.29 -0.97
CA HIS A 366 18.89 19.52 -0.81
C HIS A 366 19.73 18.79 -1.87
N GLU A 367 19.15 17.84 -2.61
CA GLU A 367 19.80 17.09 -3.68
C GLU A 367 19.85 17.91 -4.99
N PRO A 368 20.91 17.73 -5.79
CA PRO A 368 20.93 18.23 -7.16
C PRO A 368 19.74 17.71 -7.98
N GLY A 369 19.11 18.59 -8.77
CA GLY A 369 17.99 18.23 -9.63
C GLY A 369 16.62 18.13 -8.92
N ALA A 370 16.54 18.36 -7.61
CA ALA A 370 15.26 18.33 -6.89
C ALA A 370 14.24 19.36 -7.41
N THR A 371 14.70 20.57 -7.76
CA THR A 371 13.85 21.60 -8.37
C THR A 371 13.33 21.18 -9.75
N GLU A 372 14.16 20.46 -10.52
CA GLU A 372 13.77 19.96 -11.84
C GLU A 372 12.78 18.80 -11.75
N PHE A 373 12.97 17.92 -10.76
CA PHE A 373 11.99 16.89 -10.40
C PHE A 373 10.63 17.52 -10.09
N LEU A 374 10.60 18.54 -9.22
CA LEU A 374 9.35 19.21 -8.88
C LEU A 374 8.74 19.95 -10.08
N ARG A 375 9.58 20.58 -10.92
CA ARG A 375 9.14 21.25 -12.15
C ARG A 375 8.45 20.25 -13.09
N THR A 376 9.06 19.08 -13.28
CA THR A 376 8.51 18.00 -14.12
C THR A 376 7.16 17.52 -13.59
N ALA A 377 7.05 17.29 -12.28
CA ALA A 377 5.80 16.87 -11.65
C ALA A 377 4.69 17.93 -11.75
N MET A 378 5.02 19.22 -11.54
CA MET A 378 4.04 20.30 -11.68
C MET A 378 3.56 20.47 -13.13
N LEU A 379 4.46 20.38 -14.11
CA LEU A 379 4.07 20.41 -15.52
C LEU A 379 3.17 19.23 -15.90
N ALA A 380 3.48 18.03 -15.41
CA ALA A 380 2.64 16.86 -15.60
C ALA A 380 1.25 17.08 -14.95
N ALA A 381 1.20 17.54 -13.69
CA ALA A 381 -0.06 17.83 -13.01
C ALA A 381 -0.91 18.90 -13.73
N ILE A 382 -0.29 19.95 -14.29
CA ILE A 382 -0.97 20.98 -15.08
C ILE A 382 -1.56 20.39 -16.37
N LYS A 383 -0.79 19.55 -17.07
CA LYS A 383 -1.25 18.82 -18.26
C LYS A 383 -2.43 17.93 -17.92
N GLU A 384 -2.33 17.12 -16.87
CA GLU A 384 -3.40 16.22 -16.42
C GLU A 384 -4.65 17.00 -16.01
N TYR A 385 -4.51 18.08 -15.23
CA TYR A 385 -5.61 18.96 -14.85
C TYR A 385 -6.39 19.42 -16.09
N HIS A 386 -5.71 19.98 -17.10
CA HIS A 386 -6.37 20.56 -18.27
C HIS A 386 -6.86 19.53 -19.31
N SER A 387 -6.17 18.40 -19.49
CA SER A 387 -6.53 17.39 -20.50
C SER A 387 -7.42 16.26 -19.99
N VAL A 388 -7.61 16.14 -18.67
CA VAL A 388 -8.40 15.06 -18.08
C VAL A 388 -9.54 15.61 -17.24
N TRP A 389 -9.21 16.40 -16.21
CA TRP A 389 -10.14 16.66 -15.12
C TRP A 389 -11.04 17.88 -15.35
N VAL A 390 -10.53 18.95 -15.95
CA VAL A 390 -11.31 20.17 -16.26
C VAL A 390 -11.58 20.33 -17.76
N THR A 391 -11.79 19.20 -18.44
CA THR A 391 -12.29 19.13 -19.81
C THR A 391 -13.51 18.23 -19.88
N GLU A 392 -14.36 18.44 -20.88
CA GLU A 392 -15.42 17.48 -21.19
C GLU A 392 -14.81 16.13 -21.60
N PRO A 393 -15.44 15.00 -21.25
CA PRO A 393 -16.76 14.88 -20.62
C PRO A 393 -16.77 14.97 -19.08
N ARG A 394 -15.60 15.00 -18.41
CA ARG A 394 -15.51 15.03 -16.94
C ARG A 394 -16.01 16.33 -16.33
N LEU A 395 -15.66 17.46 -16.93
CA LEU A 395 -16.16 18.77 -16.52
C LEU A 395 -17.67 18.88 -16.79
N ASP A 396 -18.43 19.28 -15.78
CA ASP A 396 -19.80 19.76 -15.96
C ASP A 396 -19.79 21.28 -16.20
N PRO A 397 -20.24 21.76 -17.37
CA PRO A 397 -20.18 23.19 -17.71
C PRO A 397 -21.14 24.05 -16.87
N VAL A 398 -22.17 23.45 -16.25
CA VAL A 398 -23.17 24.20 -15.47
C VAL A 398 -22.65 24.56 -14.09
N THR A 399 -22.14 23.57 -13.34
CA THR A 399 -21.60 23.78 -11.99
C THR A 399 -20.14 24.25 -12.01
N GLY A 400 -19.39 23.92 -13.06
CA GLY A 400 -17.94 24.08 -13.12
C GLY A 400 -17.16 23.06 -12.28
N LEU A 401 -17.84 22.03 -11.76
CA LEU A 401 -17.24 20.92 -11.04
C LEU A 401 -16.96 19.75 -11.98
N SER A 402 -16.10 18.84 -11.55
CA SER A 402 -15.70 17.66 -12.33
C SER A 402 -16.35 16.40 -11.79
N ARG A 403 -16.50 15.41 -12.67
CA ARG A 403 -17.09 14.09 -12.42
C ARG A 403 -16.11 13.00 -12.89
N TYR A 404 -16.21 11.82 -12.28
CA TYR A 404 -15.58 10.63 -12.85
C TYR A 404 -16.40 10.20 -14.07
N ARG A 405 -15.90 10.48 -15.28
CA ARG A 405 -16.64 10.21 -16.53
C ARG A 405 -15.66 9.82 -17.65
N PRO A 406 -15.15 8.59 -17.64
CA PRO A 406 -14.15 8.13 -18.60
C PRO A 406 -14.73 7.85 -20.00
N GLU A 407 -13.90 7.93 -21.03
CA GLU A 407 -14.30 7.83 -22.45
C GLU A 407 -14.41 6.41 -23.01
N GLY A 408 -14.12 5.38 -22.19
CA GLY A 408 -14.02 3.99 -22.64
C GLY A 408 -15.30 3.48 -23.34
N ARG A 409 -15.15 2.50 -24.25
CA ARG A 409 -16.25 1.91 -25.02
C ARG A 409 -16.35 0.40 -24.80
N GLY A 410 -17.55 -0.14 -24.98
CA GLY A 410 -17.82 -1.58 -24.90
C GLY A 410 -17.83 -2.12 -23.48
N VAL A 411 -17.85 -3.45 -23.39
CA VAL A 411 -17.77 -4.21 -22.13
C VAL A 411 -16.32 -4.19 -21.61
N PRO A 412 -16.08 -3.85 -20.34
CA PRO A 412 -14.74 -3.94 -19.72
C PRO A 412 -14.19 -5.37 -19.82
N PRO A 413 -13.00 -5.59 -20.41
CA PRO A 413 -12.48 -6.93 -20.65
C PRO A 413 -11.85 -7.58 -19.41
N GLU A 414 -11.47 -6.79 -18.41
CA GLU A 414 -10.64 -7.25 -17.28
C GLU A 414 -11.44 -7.88 -16.13
N THR A 415 -12.77 -7.88 -16.22
CA THR A 415 -13.64 -8.47 -15.21
C THR A 415 -13.61 -9.99 -15.29
N GLU A 416 -14.04 -10.64 -14.20
CA GLU A 416 -14.15 -12.10 -14.16
C GLU A 416 -15.14 -12.61 -15.23
N ALA A 417 -14.85 -13.79 -15.76
CA ALA A 417 -15.76 -14.46 -16.68
C ALA A 417 -17.13 -14.64 -16.01
N GLY A 418 -18.19 -14.14 -16.64
CA GLY A 418 -19.55 -14.18 -16.08
C GLY A 418 -20.01 -12.89 -15.38
N HIS A 419 -19.11 -11.95 -15.09
CA HIS A 419 -19.42 -10.77 -14.28
C HIS A 419 -20.61 -9.96 -14.82
N PHE A 420 -20.68 -9.75 -16.15
CA PHE A 420 -21.75 -8.99 -16.79
C PHE A 420 -22.84 -9.86 -17.44
N VAL A 421 -22.81 -11.19 -17.28
CA VAL A 421 -23.76 -12.08 -17.97
C VAL A 421 -25.21 -11.72 -17.65
N HIS A 422 -25.53 -11.56 -16.36
CA HIS A 422 -26.87 -11.20 -15.91
C HIS A 422 -27.35 -9.83 -16.41
N ILE A 423 -26.44 -8.90 -16.70
CA ILE A 423 -26.77 -7.58 -17.27
C ILE A 423 -27.01 -7.69 -18.77
N LEU A 424 -26.26 -8.55 -19.47
CA LEU A 424 -26.28 -8.66 -20.92
C LEU A 424 -27.38 -9.61 -21.42
N GLU A 425 -27.74 -10.65 -20.66
CA GLU A 425 -28.76 -11.66 -21.01
C GLU A 425 -30.09 -11.09 -21.52
N PRO A 426 -30.71 -10.06 -20.88
CA PRO A 426 -31.94 -9.45 -21.39
C PRO A 426 -31.77 -8.85 -22.80
N TYR A 427 -30.61 -8.25 -23.08
CA TYR A 427 -30.31 -7.67 -24.39
C TYR A 427 -29.97 -8.75 -25.43
N VAL A 428 -29.29 -9.81 -25.03
CA VAL A 428 -29.05 -10.98 -25.88
C VAL A 428 -30.39 -11.57 -26.35
N ALA A 429 -31.32 -11.77 -25.42
CA ALA A 429 -32.68 -12.25 -25.72
C ALA A 429 -33.46 -11.28 -26.63
N LYS A 430 -33.34 -9.96 -26.39
CA LYS A 430 -33.96 -8.90 -27.22
C LYS A 430 -33.50 -8.96 -28.68
N HIS A 431 -32.23 -9.25 -28.93
CA HIS A 431 -31.65 -9.30 -30.29
C HIS A 431 -31.71 -10.68 -30.95
N GLY A 432 -32.01 -11.74 -30.19
CA GLY A 432 -32.16 -13.10 -30.72
C GLY A 432 -30.86 -13.70 -31.28
N VAL A 433 -29.71 -13.27 -30.75
CA VAL A 433 -28.36 -13.73 -31.13
C VAL A 433 -27.73 -14.54 -29.99
N SER A 434 -26.60 -15.20 -30.25
CA SER A 434 -25.82 -15.81 -29.16
C SER A 434 -25.12 -14.75 -28.29
N PHE A 435 -24.70 -15.13 -27.08
CA PHE A 435 -24.02 -14.22 -26.15
C PHE A 435 -22.74 -13.62 -26.77
N ASP A 436 -21.91 -14.45 -27.40
CA ASP A 436 -20.65 -14.01 -28.02
C ASP A 436 -20.89 -13.07 -29.21
N GLU A 437 -21.89 -13.39 -30.06
CA GLU A 437 -22.29 -12.52 -31.17
C GLU A 437 -22.84 -11.18 -30.67
N PHE A 438 -23.58 -11.17 -29.55
CA PHE A 438 -24.05 -9.93 -28.93
C PHE A 438 -22.89 -9.09 -28.42
N VAL A 439 -21.97 -9.67 -27.65
CA VAL A 439 -20.81 -8.96 -27.08
C VAL A 439 -19.91 -8.40 -28.19
N ASP A 440 -19.61 -9.19 -29.21
CA ASP A 440 -18.86 -8.75 -30.39
C ASP A 440 -19.61 -7.67 -31.17
N GLY A 441 -20.92 -7.84 -31.39
CA GLY A 441 -21.79 -6.87 -32.04
C GLY A 441 -21.84 -5.53 -31.30
N TYR A 442 -22.00 -5.56 -29.98
CA TYR A 442 -22.04 -4.38 -29.10
C TYR A 442 -20.67 -3.69 -29.04
N ASN A 443 -19.61 -4.45 -28.79
CA ASN A 443 -18.25 -3.89 -28.77
C ASN A 443 -17.89 -3.26 -30.11
N SER A 444 -18.11 -3.95 -31.24
CA SER A 444 -17.82 -3.42 -32.58
C SER A 444 -18.71 -2.23 -32.99
N GLY A 445 -19.80 -1.96 -32.27
CA GLY A 445 -20.75 -0.90 -32.57
C GLY A 445 -21.78 -1.26 -33.65
N ARG A 446 -21.88 -2.55 -34.03
CA ARG A 446 -22.95 -3.07 -34.90
C ARG A 446 -24.30 -3.12 -34.18
N ILE A 447 -24.27 -3.39 -32.87
CA ILE A 447 -25.42 -3.31 -31.98
C ILE A 447 -25.27 -2.04 -31.13
N VAL A 448 -26.31 -1.22 -31.09
CA VAL A 448 -26.33 0.03 -30.31
C VAL A 448 -27.45 -0.05 -29.29
N GLU A 449 -27.10 0.05 -28.01
CA GLU A 449 -28.02 0.00 -26.89
C GLU A 449 -27.70 1.14 -25.91
N PRO A 450 -28.35 2.30 -26.03
CA PRO A 450 -28.01 3.49 -25.24
C PRO A 450 -28.14 3.28 -23.71
N GLU A 451 -29.08 2.46 -23.26
CA GLU A 451 -29.23 2.11 -21.84
C GLU A 451 -28.02 1.31 -21.33
N LEU A 452 -27.47 0.44 -22.17
CA LEU A 452 -26.27 -0.34 -21.87
C LEU A 452 -25.00 0.53 -21.94
N ASP A 453 -24.95 1.48 -22.87
CA ASP A 453 -23.88 2.49 -22.93
C ASP A 453 -23.83 3.33 -21.65
N GLU A 454 -25.00 3.74 -21.13
CA GLU A 454 -25.15 4.46 -19.88
C GLU A 454 -24.70 3.60 -18.69
N TYR A 455 -25.16 2.34 -18.59
CA TYR A 455 -24.71 1.41 -17.56
C TYR A 455 -23.18 1.29 -17.50
N PHE A 456 -22.54 1.01 -18.64
CA PHE A 456 -21.08 0.85 -18.66
C PHE A 456 -20.32 2.18 -18.49
N MET A 457 -20.93 3.32 -18.80
CA MET A 457 -20.37 4.63 -18.42
C MET A 457 -20.30 4.76 -16.89
N HIS A 458 -21.38 4.38 -16.18
CA HIS A 458 -21.38 4.37 -14.72
C HIS A 458 -20.42 3.33 -14.13
N ASP A 459 -20.35 2.10 -14.64
CA ASP A 459 -19.36 1.09 -14.17
C ASP A 459 -17.92 1.61 -14.30
N ARG A 460 -17.55 2.17 -15.46
CA ARG A 460 -16.20 2.71 -15.66
C ARG A 460 -15.93 3.91 -14.75
N ALA A 461 -16.94 4.75 -14.50
CA ALA A 461 -16.84 5.88 -13.57
C ALA A 461 -16.62 5.41 -12.12
N VAL A 462 -17.33 4.37 -11.68
CA VAL A 462 -17.14 3.74 -10.37
C VAL A 462 -15.69 3.27 -10.23
N ARG A 463 -15.14 2.56 -11.22
CA ARG A 463 -13.73 2.14 -11.21
C ARG A 463 -12.73 3.29 -11.25
N GLU A 464 -13.05 4.39 -11.95
CA GLU A 464 -12.22 5.61 -11.98
C GLU A 464 -12.22 6.35 -10.63
N SER A 465 -13.29 6.22 -9.86
CA SER A 465 -13.40 6.79 -8.51
C SER A 465 -12.54 6.06 -7.46
N GLY A 466 -12.10 4.84 -7.76
CA GLY A 466 -11.44 3.92 -6.83
C GLY A 466 -12.38 3.24 -5.81
N HIS A 467 -13.67 3.55 -5.82
CA HIS A 467 -14.66 2.97 -4.91
C HIS A 467 -15.53 1.91 -5.61
N ASP A 468 -14.91 1.00 -6.36
CA ASP A 468 -15.58 -0.13 -7.01
C ASP A 468 -15.75 -1.32 -6.06
N THR A 469 -16.92 -1.62 -5.48
CA THR A 469 -18.21 -0.89 -5.64
C THR A 469 -18.80 -0.37 -4.33
N THR A 470 -19.70 0.62 -4.45
CA THR A 470 -20.49 1.26 -3.38
C THR A 470 -21.86 1.66 -3.92
N TYR A 471 -22.91 1.50 -3.10
CA TYR A 471 -24.26 1.99 -3.43
C TYR A 471 -24.36 3.49 -3.61
N ARG A 472 -23.35 4.25 -3.17
CA ARG A 472 -23.21 5.66 -3.50
C ARG A 472 -23.12 5.91 -5.01
N PHE A 473 -22.55 4.97 -5.76
CA PHE A 473 -22.11 5.17 -7.14
C PHE A 473 -22.78 4.24 -8.17
N GLU A 474 -23.32 3.09 -7.75
CA GLU A 474 -24.00 2.15 -8.66
C GLU A 474 -25.09 2.84 -9.49
N GLY A 475 -24.95 2.80 -10.82
CA GLY A 475 -25.90 3.38 -11.77
C GLY A 475 -25.98 4.91 -11.83
N VAL A 476 -25.17 5.65 -11.06
CA VAL A 476 -25.24 7.13 -10.99
C VAL A 476 -23.89 7.84 -11.06
N CYS A 477 -22.76 7.15 -10.79
CA CYS A 477 -21.43 7.76 -10.60
C CYS A 477 -21.02 8.80 -11.65
N ALA A 478 -21.19 8.49 -12.94
CA ALA A 478 -20.80 9.36 -14.05
C ALA A 478 -21.52 10.71 -14.13
N ASP A 479 -22.63 10.87 -13.40
CA ASP A 479 -23.39 12.10 -13.31
C ASP A 479 -23.09 12.89 -12.02
N LEU A 480 -22.33 12.31 -11.09
CA LEU A 480 -22.05 12.90 -9.79
C LEU A 480 -20.81 13.78 -9.81
N ALA A 481 -20.96 15.05 -9.44
CA ALA A 481 -19.85 15.89 -9.04
C ALA A 481 -19.52 15.57 -7.57
N THR A 482 -18.53 14.70 -7.35
CA THR A 482 -18.26 14.16 -6.01
C THR A 482 -17.42 15.10 -5.15
N ILE A 483 -17.62 15.06 -3.83
CA ILE A 483 -16.76 15.80 -2.89
C ILE A 483 -15.31 15.32 -2.98
N ASP A 484 -15.10 14.03 -3.25
CA ASP A 484 -13.79 13.39 -3.39
C ASP A 484 -12.98 14.05 -4.49
N LEU A 485 -13.41 13.95 -5.75
CA LEU A 485 -12.67 14.49 -6.89
C LEU A 485 -12.49 16.00 -6.76
N ASN A 486 -13.53 16.72 -6.37
CA ASN A 486 -13.48 18.18 -6.34
C ASN A 486 -12.63 18.72 -5.18
N ALA A 487 -12.51 18.01 -4.06
CA ALA A 487 -11.52 18.31 -3.03
C ALA A 487 -10.09 18.08 -3.56
N LEU A 488 -9.84 16.99 -4.30
CA LEU A 488 -8.52 16.72 -4.88
C LEU A 488 -8.12 17.76 -5.94
N LEU A 489 -9.06 18.22 -6.77
CA LEU A 489 -8.79 19.28 -7.75
C LEU A 489 -8.55 20.63 -7.09
N PHE A 490 -9.24 20.93 -5.98
CA PHE A 490 -8.91 22.11 -5.18
C PHE A 490 -7.49 22.01 -4.61
N LYS A 491 -7.06 20.81 -4.19
CA LYS A 491 -5.70 20.56 -3.74
C LYS A 491 -4.68 20.77 -4.87
N TYR A 492 -4.93 20.25 -6.07
CA TYR A 492 -4.09 20.52 -7.25
C TYR A 492 -3.94 22.02 -7.49
N GLU A 493 -5.04 22.75 -7.53
CA GLU A 493 -5.04 24.18 -7.81
C GLU A 493 -4.23 24.96 -6.76
N THR A 494 -4.39 24.63 -5.49
CA THR A 494 -3.67 25.30 -4.39
C THR A 494 -2.19 24.91 -4.32
N ASP A 495 -1.83 23.65 -4.57
CA ASP A 495 -0.45 23.19 -4.60
C ASP A 495 0.32 23.77 -5.77
N ILE A 496 -0.28 23.80 -6.97
CA ILE A 496 0.32 24.40 -8.16
C ILE A 496 0.55 25.91 -7.91
N ALA A 497 -0.45 26.62 -7.39
CA ALA A 497 -0.32 28.05 -7.07
C ALA A 497 0.84 28.32 -6.10
N ARG A 498 0.89 27.57 -4.99
CA ARG A 498 1.92 27.72 -3.96
C ARG A 498 3.31 27.38 -4.49
N THR A 499 3.44 26.31 -5.27
CA THR A 499 4.71 25.88 -5.84
C THR A 499 5.25 26.91 -6.83
N ILE A 500 4.41 27.41 -7.74
CA ILE A 500 4.78 28.46 -8.70
C ILE A 500 5.30 29.70 -7.98
N ARG A 501 4.59 30.14 -6.93
CA ARG A 501 4.99 31.31 -6.12
C ARG A 501 6.31 31.10 -5.38
N ASN A 502 6.40 30.00 -4.63
CA ASN A 502 7.45 29.82 -3.63
C ASN A 502 8.74 29.21 -4.20
N VAL A 503 8.63 28.44 -5.28
CA VAL A 503 9.77 27.70 -5.87
C VAL A 503 10.17 28.27 -7.24
N PHE A 504 9.21 28.67 -8.07
CA PHE A 504 9.47 29.12 -9.44
C PHE A 504 9.40 30.65 -9.64
N GLY A 505 9.47 31.43 -8.56
CA GLY A 505 9.48 32.90 -8.64
C GLY A 505 8.24 33.49 -9.32
N ASP A 506 7.08 32.84 -9.10
CA ASP A 506 5.78 33.15 -9.68
C ASP A 506 5.67 32.99 -11.21
N LYS A 507 6.61 32.26 -11.84
CA LYS A 507 6.64 32.04 -13.29
C LYS A 507 7.06 30.61 -13.63
N LEU A 508 6.11 29.79 -14.09
CA LEU A 508 6.39 28.47 -14.65
C LEU A 508 6.12 28.46 -16.15
N VAL A 509 7.17 28.32 -16.96
CA VAL A 509 7.06 28.23 -18.42
C VAL A 509 6.66 26.82 -18.83
N VAL A 510 5.59 26.70 -19.62
CA VAL A 510 5.07 25.42 -20.12
C VAL A 510 5.72 25.09 -21.47
N PRO A 511 6.52 24.02 -21.58
CA PRO A 511 7.12 23.59 -22.84
C PRO A 511 6.10 22.86 -23.72
N ALA A 512 6.40 22.74 -25.02
CA ALA A 512 5.49 22.19 -26.04
C ALA A 512 4.93 20.81 -25.70
N ASP A 513 5.77 19.90 -25.18
CA ASP A 513 5.38 18.52 -24.83
C ASP A 513 4.29 18.42 -23.74
N TYR A 514 4.13 19.50 -22.95
CA TYR A 514 3.16 19.61 -21.88
C TYR A 514 1.95 20.48 -22.24
N CYS A 515 1.97 21.11 -23.42
CA CYS A 515 0.81 21.84 -23.90
C CYS A 515 -0.32 20.89 -24.28
N VAL A 516 -1.53 21.27 -23.92
CA VAL A 516 -2.78 20.60 -24.34
C VAL A 516 -3.58 21.56 -25.23
N PRO A 517 -4.64 21.11 -25.93
CA PRO A 517 -5.46 22.00 -26.74
C PRO A 517 -5.90 23.25 -25.95
N GLY A 518 -5.63 24.43 -26.52
CA GLY A 518 -5.90 25.72 -25.86
C GLY A 518 -4.70 26.34 -25.12
N MET A 519 -3.58 25.63 -24.97
CA MET A 519 -2.33 26.19 -24.46
C MET A 519 -1.35 26.55 -25.58
N THR A 520 -0.43 27.48 -25.32
CA THR A 520 0.65 27.84 -26.26
C THR A 520 2.02 27.48 -25.69
N PRO A 521 2.94 26.92 -26.49
CA PRO A 521 4.32 26.68 -26.04
C PRO A 521 4.98 27.97 -25.56
N GLY A 522 5.62 27.93 -24.40
CA GLY A 522 6.21 29.11 -23.76
C GLY A 522 5.21 29.92 -22.91
N GLN A 523 3.94 29.53 -22.83
CA GLN A 523 2.97 30.11 -21.91
C GLN A 523 3.50 30.06 -20.48
N VAL A 524 3.28 31.16 -19.74
CA VAL A 524 3.68 31.28 -18.35
C VAL A 524 2.46 31.06 -17.45
N GLU A 525 2.54 30.05 -16.60
CA GLU A 525 1.61 29.84 -15.50
C GLU A 525 2.08 30.66 -14.29
N ALA A 526 1.19 31.49 -13.75
CA ALA A 526 1.41 32.35 -12.58
C ALA A 526 0.46 31.96 -11.45
N SER A 527 0.88 32.11 -10.19
CA SER A 527 0.09 31.63 -9.04
C SER A 527 -1.30 32.27 -8.94
N ALA A 528 -1.43 33.55 -9.33
CA ALA A 528 -2.69 34.28 -9.30
C ALA A 528 -3.78 33.67 -10.21
N LEU A 529 -3.41 32.99 -11.30
CA LEU A 529 -4.37 32.27 -12.16
C LEU A 529 -4.96 31.08 -11.41
N TRP A 530 -4.12 30.32 -10.73
CA TRP A 530 -4.48 29.13 -9.98
C TRP A 530 -5.24 29.46 -8.69
N ASP A 531 -4.87 30.53 -7.97
CA ASP A 531 -5.64 31.01 -6.82
C ASP A 531 -7.09 31.37 -7.20
N ARG A 532 -7.29 31.98 -8.38
CA ARG A 532 -8.64 32.26 -8.89
C ARG A 532 -9.42 30.99 -9.20
N ARG A 533 -8.77 29.95 -9.74
CA ARG A 533 -9.39 28.64 -9.99
C ARG A 533 -9.81 27.99 -8.67
N ALA A 534 -8.89 27.89 -7.70
CA ALA A 534 -9.15 27.38 -6.36
C ALA A 534 -10.32 28.10 -5.67
N LYS A 535 -10.36 29.45 -5.75
CA LYS A 535 -11.46 30.23 -5.17
C LYS A 535 -12.80 29.92 -5.82
N ARG A 536 -12.85 29.79 -7.16
CA ARG A 536 -14.09 29.42 -7.88
C ARG A 536 -14.54 28.02 -7.50
N ARG A 537 -13.63 27.05 -7.46
CA ARG A 537 -13.94 25.68 -7.07
C ARG A 537 -14.46 25.60 -5.65
N LYS A 538 -13.82 26.28 -4.69
CA LYS A 538 -14.33 26.36 -3.30
C LYS A 538 -15.77 26.86 -3.26
N LEU A 539 -16.08 27.96 -3.96
CA LEU A 539 -17.43 28.52 -4.00
C LEU A 539 -18.45 27.54 -4.60
N ALA A 540 -18.06 26.79 -5.64
CA ALA A 540 -18.91 25.75 -6.22
C ALA A 540 -19.11 24.56 -5.27
N ILE A 541 -18.05 24.08 -4.61
CA ILE A 541 -18.12 23.02 -3.59
C ILE A 541 -19.05 23.45 -2.45
N ASP A 542 -18.89 24.65 -1.90
CA ASP A 542 -19.74 25.16 -0.81
C ASP A 542 -21.20 25.31 -1.27
N LYS A 543 -21.44 25.68 -2.52
CA LYS A 543 -22.80 25.89 -3.05
C LYS A 543 -23.54 24.57 -3.30
N TYR A 544 -22.87 23.60 -3.92
CA TYR A 544 -23.52 22.39 -4.43
C TYR A 544 -23.39 21.20 -3.47
N LEU A 545 -22.29 21.12 -2.71
CA LEU A 545 -21.92 19.92 -1.95
C LEU A 545 -22.15 20.09 -0.44
N TRP A 546 -21.93 21.28 0.12
CA TRP A 546 -22.06 21.50 1.57
C TRP A 546 -23.52 21.48 2.04
N ASN A 547 -23.83 20.70 3.08
CA ASN A 547 -25.09 20.73 3.80
C ASN A 547 -24.88 21.24 5.24
N GLU A 548 -25.43 22.42 5.55
CA GLU A 548 -25.29 23.07 6.87
C GLU A 548 -26.04 22.34 8.00
N GLU A 549 -27.18 21.72 7.67
CA GLU A 549 -28.02 21.02 8.64
C GLU A 549 -27.31 19.76 9.13
N GLU A 550 -26.90 18.90 8.19
CA GLU A 550 -26.15 17.67 8.45
C GLU A 550 -24.69 17.94 8.88
N GLY A 551 -24.15 19.11 8.53
CA GLY A 551 -22.77 19.48 8.83
C GLY A 551 -21.74 18.67 8.06
N MET A 552 -22.04 18.24 6.83
CA MET A 552 -21.12 17.48 5.97
C MET A 552 -21.32 17.80 4.49
N TYR A 553 -20.39 17.35 3.66
CA TYR A 553 -20.49 17.46 2.21
C TYR A 553 -21.11 16.19 1.62
N PHE A 554 -21.99 16.38 0.64
CA PHE A 554 -22.62 15.35 -0.17
C PHE A 554 -22.23 15.56 -1.64
N ASP A 555 -22.43 14.54 -2.46
CA ASP A 555 -22.29 14.67 -3.91
C ASP A 555 -23.46 15.44 -4.51
N TYR A 556 -23.25 15.96 -5.71
CA TYR A 556 -24.28 16.63 -6.49
C TYR A 556 -24.51 15.90 -7.81
N ASP A 557 -25.75 15.45 -8.04
CA ASP A 557 -26.17 14.87 -9.30
C ASP A 557 -26.36 15.99 -10.32
N THR A 558 -25.44 16.07 -11.28
CA THR A 558 -25.44 17.13 -12.32
C THR A 558 -26.55 16.93 -13.35
N LYS A 559 -27.07 15.71 -13.50
CA LYS A 559 -28.14 15.36 -14.44
C LYS A 559 -29.49 15.73 -13.85
N LYS A 560 -29.77 15.33 -12.61
CA LYS A 560 -30.99 15.67 -11.86
C LYS A 560 -30.97 17.07 -11.26
N ARG A 561 -29.77 17.66 -11.14
CA ARG A 561 -29.51 18.99 -10.56
C ARG A 561 -29.90 19.08 -9.08
N GLU A 562 -29.70 18.00 -8.35
CA GLU A 562 -30.01 17.90 -6.93
C GLU A 562 -28.81 17.36 -6.14
N ARG A 563 -28.74 17.74 -4.87
CA ARG A 563 -27.72 17.21 -3.95
C ARG A 563 -28.15 15.84 -3.45
N CYS A 564 -27.24 14.89 -3.47
CA CYS A 564 -27.46 13.55 -2.94
C CYS A 564 -27.58 13.55 -1.41
N THR A 565 -28.06 12.44 -0.86
CA THR A 565 -28.20 12.24 0.59
C THR A 565 -27.32 11.11 1.12
N TYR A 566 -26.46 10.51 0.27
CA TYR A 566 -25.57 9.43 0.69
C TYR A 566 -24.40 9.97 1.52
N GLU A 567 -24.27 9.48 2.74
CA GLU A 567 -23.25 9.91 3.70
C GLU A 567 -22.00 9.07 3.53
N SER A 568 -20.89 9.73 3.20
CA SER A 568 -19.61 9.06 2.99
C SER A 568 -18.47 9.73 3.75
N ALA A 569 -17.53 8.92 4.23
CA ALA A 569 -16.31 9.39 4.89
C ALA A 569 -15.44 10.28 3.99
N THR A 570 -15.65 10.28 2.68
CA THR A 570 -14.93 11.20 1.79
C THR A 570 -15.26 12.68 2.03
N THR A 571 -16.31 13.00 2.81
CA THR A 571 -16.53 14.37 3.32
C THR A 571 -15.28 14.92 4.03
N PHE A 572 -14.47 14.08 4.68
CA PHE A 572 -13.24 14.49 5.36
C PHE A 572 -12.09 14.82 4.39
N TRP A 573 -12.21 14.49 3.11
CA TRP A 573 -11.22 14.90 2.09
C TRP A 573 -11.26 16.41 1.89
N ALA A 574 -12.39 17.06 2.18
CA ALA A 574 -12.52 18.50 2.25
C ALA A 574 -11.58 19.11 3.31
N LEU A 575 -11.42 18.44 4.47
CA LEU A 575 -10.44 18.84 5.49
C LEU A 575 -9.02 18.61 4.99
N TRP A 576 -8.73 17.44 4.42
CA TRP A 576 -7.40 17.13 3.89
C TRP A 576 -6.94 18.17 2.85
N ALA A 577 -7.81 18.48 1.89
CA ALA A 577 -7.55 19.47 0.84
C ALA A 577 -7.48 20.90 1.39
N GLY A 578 -8.10 21.17 2.55
CA GLY A 578 -8.19 22.49 3.15
C GLY A 578 -9.23 23.40 2.52
N VAL A 579 -10.29 22.82 1.93
CA VAL A 579 -11.38 23.59 1.29
C VAL A 579 -12.38 24.13 2.32
N SER A 580 -12.53 23.43 3.45
CA SER A 580 -13.47 23.80 4.51
C SER A 580 -13.07 25.09 5.22
N SER A 581 -14.05 25.89 5.60
CA SER A 581 -13.84 26.94 6.60
C SER A 581 -13.69 26.32 8.01
N PRO A 582 -13.11 27.03 8.99
CA PRO A 582 -13.07 26.56 10.38
C PRO A 582 -14.45 26.20 10.94
N LYS A 583 -15.50 26.95 10.55
CA LYS A 583 -16.88 26.66 10.95
C LYS A 583 -17.38 25.33 10.37
N GLN A 584 -17.16 25.09 9.09
CA GLN A 584 -17.52 23.82 8.43
C GLN A 584 -16.74 22.65 9.03
N ALA A 585 -15.46 22.84 9.36
CA ALA A 585 -14.64 21.82 10.00
C ALA A 585 -15.18 21.44 11.39
N ALA A 586 -15.51 22.43 12.22
CA ALA A 586 -16.15 22.19 13.53
C ALA A 586 -17.51 21.50 13.40
N ALA A 587 -18.33 21.87 12.42
CA ALA A 587 -19.59 21.19 12.15
C ALA A 587 -19.39 19.72 11.74
N MET A 588 -18.41 19.40 10.89
CA MET A 588 -18.10 18.02 10.52
C MET A 588 -17.63 17.19 11.71
N VAL A 589 -16.80 17.75 12.58
CA VAL A 589 -16.34 17.04 13.79
C VAL A 589 -17.47 16.79 14.78
N THR A 590 -18.39 17.74 14.93
CA THR A 590 -19.47 17.63 15.92
C THR A 590 -20.67 16.84 15.43
N LYS A 591 -20.99 16.90 14.13
CA LYS A 591 -22.19 16.29 13.55
C LYS A 591 -21.90 15.06 12.68
N ALA A 592 -20.89 15.14 11.81
CA ALA A 592 -20.61 14.09 10.82
C ALA A 592 -19.77 12.95 11.41
N LEU A 593 -18.66 13.26 12.09
CA LEU A 593 -17.72 12.28 12.63
C LEU A 593 -18.38 11.21 13.52
N PRO A 594 -19.30 11.55 14.45
CA PRO A 594 -19.97 10.54 15.27
C PRO A 594 -20.78 9.50 14.48
N ARG A 595 -21.16 9.80 13.22
CA ARG A 595 -21.93 8.90 12.36
C ARG A 595 -21.05 7.88 11.63
N PHE A 596 -19.76 8.18 11.46
CA PHE A 596 -18.79 7.32 10.78
C PHE A 596 -17.85 6.59 11.73
N GLU A 597 -17.64 7.11 12.94
CA GLU A 597 -16.71 6.52 13.90
C GLU A 597 -17.24 5.21 14.48
N ALA A 598 -16.55 4.11 14.20
CA ALA A 598 -16.82 2.77 14.70
C ALA A 598 -15.72 2.29 15.68
N PHE A 599 -15.69 0.99 15.96
CA PHE A 599 -14.71 0.36 16.85
C PHE A 599 -13.28 0.45 16.29
N GLY A 600 -13.12 0.13 15.01
CA GLY A 600 -11.84 0.04 14.31
C GLY A 600 -11.42 1.30 13.54
N GLY A 601 -12.16 2.40 13.63
CA GLY A 601 -11.88 3.63 12.86
C GLY A 601 -13.10 4.17 12.15
N LEU A 602 -12.93 4.74 10.96
CA LEU A 602 -14.02 5.30 10.16
C LEU A 602 -14.62 4.26 9.21
N LEU A 603 -15.95 4.24 9.17
CA LEU A 603 -16.78 3.56 8.15
C LEU A 603 -16.70 4.29 6.81
N SER A 604 -16.79 3.56 5.70
CA SER A 604 -16.80 4.15 4.35
C SER A 604 -18.06 4.99 4.06
N GLY A 605 -19.20 4.54 4.59
CA GLY A 605 -20.50 5.19 4.55
C GLY A 605 -21.33 4.78 5.76
N THR A 606 -22.43 5.48 6.05
CA THR A 606 -23.31 5.11 7.16
C THR A 606 -24.19 3.91 6.80
N GLU A 607 -24.58 3.12 7.81
CA GLU A 607 -25.52 2.00 7.63
C GLU A 607 -26.85 2.45 7.01
N GLU A 608 -27.34 3.62 7.44
CA GLU A 608 -28.55 4.26 6.91
C GLU A 608 -28.41 4.56 5.41
N SER A 609 -27.29 5.17 4.98
CA SER A 609 -27.05 5.48 3.57
C SER A 609 -26.84 4.24 2.72
N ARG A 610 -26.10 3.23 3.22
CA ARG A 610 -25.99 1.93 2.56
C ARG A 610 -27.38 1.33 2.37
N GLY A 611 -28.29 1.46 3.34
CA GLY A 611 -29.63 0.90 3.30
C GLY A 611 -29.66 -0.61 3.54
N GLU A 612 -30.81 -1.25 3.28
CA GLU A 612 -30.99 -2.69 3.52
C GLU A 612 -30.24 -3.56 2.51
N VAL A 613 -29.65 -4.65 3.00
CA VAL A 613 -28.93 -5.65 2.19
C VAL A 613 -29.71 -6.95 2.11
N GLY A 614 -29.64 -7.63 0.97
CA GLY A 614 -30.32 -8.90 0.72
C GLY A 614 -29.74 -9.61 -0.50
N LEU A 615 -30.38 -10.70 -0.94
CA LEU A 615 -29.91 -11.48 -2.11
C LEU A 615 -29.88 -10.62 -3.40
N GLU A 616 -30.91 -9.80 -3.61
CA GLU A 616 -31.02 -8.90 -4.77
C GLU A 616 -30.20 -7.61 -4.62
N ARG A 617 -29.69 -7.33 -3.40
CA ARG A 617 -28.93 -6.13 -3.06
C ARG A 617 -27.81 -6.49 -2.08
N PRO A 618 -26.78 -7.23 -2.54
CA PRO A 618 -25.73 -7.75 -1.66
C PRO A 618 -24.90 -6.62 -1.06
N ASN A 619 -24.12 -6.89 -0.02
CA ASN A 619 -23.25 -5.87 0.53
C ASN A 619 -22.13 -5.51 -0.47
N ARG A 620 -21.72 -4.23 -0.50
CA ARG A 620 -20.65 -3.74 -1.38
C ARG A 620 -19.41 -3.37 -0.56
N GLN A 621 -18.23 -3.52 -1.16
CA GLN A 621 -16.98 -3.47 -0.40
C GLN A 621 -16.60 -2.06 0.10
N TRP A 622 -17.07 -1.00 -0.56
CA TRP A 622 -16.83 0.41 -0.15
C TRP A 622 -17.99 1.02 0.64
N ASP A 623 -18.83 0.19 1.27
CA ASP A 623 -19.93 0.62 2.14
C ASP A 623 -19.75 0.14 3.59
N TYR A 624 -20.66 0.55 4.47
CA TYR A 624 -20.79 -0.05 5.81
C TYR A 624 -20.86 -1.59 5.71
N PRO A 625 -20.17 -2.37 6.57
CA PRO A 625 -19.44 -1.96 7.77
C PRO A 625 -17.92 -1.73 7.57
N TYR A 626 -17.47 -1.60 6.33
CA TYR A 626 -16.05 -1.65 6.00
C TYR A 626 -15.36 -0.29 6.13
N GLY A 627 -14.11 -0.33 6.57
CA GLY A 627 -13.20 0.80 6.60
C GLY A 627 -11.95 0.52 5.77
N TRP A 628 -11.50 1.54 5.04
CA TRP A 628 -10.36 1.45 4.13
C TRP A 628 -9.27 2.43 4.54
N ALA A 629 -8.02 2.00 4.37
CA ALA A 629 -6.83 2.73 4.77
C ALA A 629 -6.76 4.17 4.22
N PRO A 630 -7.05 4.44 2.93
CA PRO A 630 -7.05 5.80 2.36
C PRO A 630 -7.93 6.77 3.12
N GLN A 631 -9.15 6.37 3.46
CA GLN A 631 -10.13 7.22 4.14
C GLN A 631 -9.65 7.61 5.54
N GLN A 632 -9.00 6.67 6.25
CA GLN A 632 -8.43 6.95 7.56
C GLN A 632 -7.30 7.97 7.45
N MET A 633 -6.32 7.72 6.58
CA MET A 633 -5.13 8.55 6.42
C MET A 633 -5.46 9.99 6.01
N LEU A 634 -6.40 10.15 5.07
CA LEU A 634 -6.86 11.45 4.62
C LEU A 634 -7.64 12.18 5.72
N ALA A 635 -8.52 11.48 6.44
CA ALA A 635 -9.27 12.07 7.55
C ALA A 635 -8.34 12.52 8.69
N TRP A 636 -7.38 11.71 9.12
CA TRP A 636 -6.43 12.10 10.18
C TRP A 636 -5.66 13.36 9.80
N THR A 637 -5.10 13.38 8.59
CA THR A 637 -4.35 14.54 8.08
C THR A 637 -5.24 15.78 8.00
N GLY A 638 -6.50 15.62 7.57
CA GLY A 638 -7.49 16.68 7.53
C GLY A 638 -7.84 17.22 8.91
N LEU A 639 -8.07 16.34 9.89
CA LEU A 639 -8.35 16.73 11.27
C LEU A 639 -7.16 17.49 11.89
N TYR A 640 -5.93 17.00 11.72
CA TYR A 640 -4.72 17.71 12.16
C TYR A 640 -4.59 19.09 11.54
N ARG A 641 -4.89 19.23 10.24
CA ARG A 641 -4.81 20.52 9.54
C ARG A 641 -5.70 21.59 10.19
N TYR A 642 -6.82 21.18 10.80
CA TYR A 642 -7.77 22.05 11.48
C TYR A 642 -7.65 22.00 13.01
N SER A 643 -6.54 21.45 13.53
CA SER A 643 -6.22 21.36 14.96
C SER A 643 -7.14 20.46 15.78
N PHE A 644 -7.85 19.52 15.15
CA PHE A 644 -8.62 18.46 15.81
C PHE A 644 -7.72 17.25 16.10
N THR A 645 -6.67 17.50 16.88
CA THR A 645 -5.61 16.53 17.19
C THR A 645 -6.14 15.34 17.97
N ASP A 646 -6.99 15.57 18.98
CA ASP A 646 -7.52 14.52 19.85
C ASP A 646 -8.40 13.53 19.05
N GLU A 647 -9.21 14.03 18.12
CA GLU A 647 -10.00 13.22 17.20
C GLU A 647 -9.10 12.41 16.24
N ALA A 648 -8.06 13.04 15.69
CA ALA A 648 -7.11 12.37 14.81
C ALA A 648 -6.36 11.23 15.54
N GLU A 649 -5.86 11.49 16.75
CA GLU A 649 -5.18 10.50 17.59
C GLU A 649 -6.12 9.36 17.99
N ARG A 650 -7.38 9.67 18.35
CA ARG A 650 -8.41 8.67 18.67
C ARG A 650 -8.68 7.73 17.51
N LEU A 651 -8.93 8.27 16.32
CA LEU A 651 -9.23 7.48 15.13
C LEU A 651 -8.03 6.65 14.68
N ALA A 652 -6.82 7.22 14.72
CA ALA A 652 -5.59 6.50 14.43
C ALA A 652 -5.38 5.36 15.43
N TYR A 653 -5.60 5.59 16.73
CA TYR A 653 -5.48 4.56 17.74
C TYR A 653 -6.41 3.38 17.45
N LYS A 654 -7.70 3.64 17.18
CA LYS A 654 -8.70 2.61 16.89
C LYS A 654 -8.31 1.74 15.68
N TRP A 655 -7.86 2.37 14.60
CA TRP A 655 -7.38 1.67 13.41
C TRP A 655 -6.12 0.84 13.66
N LEU A 656 -5.12 1.43 14.32
CA LEU A 656 -3.89 0.72 14.67
C LEU A 656 -4.14 -0.44 15.63
N PHE A 657 -5.05 -0.28 16.59
CA PHE A 657 -5.44 -1.32 17.52
C PHE A 657 -6.06 -2.51 16.78
N MET A 658 -7.01 -2.24 15.88
CA MET A 658 -7.67 -3.26 15.07
C MET A 658 -6.67 -4.07 14.24
N ILE A 659 -5.74 -3.40 13.54
CA ILE A 659 -4.68 -4.06 12.77
C ILE A 659 -3.74 -4.85 13.68
N THR A 660 -3.30 -4.26 14.80
CA THR A 660 -2.35 -4.92 15.72
C THR A 660 -2.99 -6.16 16.35
N LYS A 661 -4.28 -6.10 16.70
CA LYS A 661 -5.03 -7.23 17.21
C LYS A 661 -5.14 -8.34 16.17
N ALA A 662 -5.53 -8.02 14.94
CA ALA A 662 -5.58 -9.01 13.86
C ALA A 662 -4.21 -9.65 13.62
N PHE A 663 -3.15 -8.83 13.55
CA PHE A 663 -1.77 -9.29 13.40
C PHE A 663 -1.33 -10.26 14.51
N VAL A 664 -1.69 -9.97 15.78
CA VAL A 664 -1.34 -10.83 16.92
C VAL A 664 -2.13 -12.13 16.92
N ASP A 665 -3.44 -12.04 16.69
CA ASP A 665 -4.36 -13.17 16.89
C ASP A 665 -4.41 -14.14 15.70
N PHE A 666 -4.07 -13.67 14.50
CA PHE A 666 -4.23 -14.41 13.25
C PHE A 666 -2.92 -14.47 12.46
N ASN A 667 -1.90 -15.05 13.08
CA ASN A 667 -0.64 -15.43 12.43
C ASN A 667 0.09 -14.32 11.64
N GLY A 668 0.02 -13.07 12.09
CA GLY A 668 0.69 -11.95 11.44
C GLY A 668 -0.05 -11.38 10.22
N VAL A 669 -1.35 -11.66 10.07
CA VAL A 669 -2.16 -11.24 8.93
C VAL A 669 -2.24 -9.71 8.79
N VAL A 670 -2.05 -9.23 7.57
CA VAL A 670 -2.31 -7.85 7.13
C VAL A 670 -3.05 -7.94 5.80
N VAL A 671 -4.25 -7.35 5.73
CA VAL A 671 -5.18 -7.50 4.61
C VAL A 671 -5.45 -6.18 3.90
N GLU A 672 -6.15 -6.22 2.75
CA GLU A 672 -6.55 -5.06 1.94
C GLU A 672 -7.48 -4.09 2.69
N LYS A 673 -8.51 -4.63 3.37
CA LYS A 673 -9.59 -3.87 4.02
C LYS A 673 -10.08 -4.55 5.29
N TYR A 674 -10.81 -3.84 6.14
CA TYR A 674 -11.29 -4.37 7.42
C TYR A 674 -12.77 -4.04 7.66
N ASP A 675 -13.47 -4.94 8.36
CA ASP A 675 -14.74 -4.63 9.02
C ASP A 675 -14.44 -3.88 10.32
N VAL A 676 -14.68 -2.56 10.32
CA VAL A 676 -14.34 -1.69 11.45
C VAL A 676 -15.37 -1.76 12.59
N THR A 677 -16.41 -2.60 12.46
CA THR A 677 -17.41 -2.84 13.49
C THR A 677 -17.10 -4.10 14.30
N ARG A 678 -16.30 -5.04 13.75
CA ARG A 678 -15.98 -6.32 14.39
C ARG A 678 -14.80 -6.21 15.36
N PRO A 679 -14.95 -6.61 16.63
CA PRO A 679 -13.86 -6.53 17.60
C PRO A 679 -12.93 -7.75 17.59
N ILE A 680 -13.34 -8.91 17.06
CA ILE A 680 -12.59 -10.17 17.19
C ILE A 680 -11.78 -10.46 15.91
N ASP A 681 -12.46 -10.56 14.77
CA ASP A 681 -11.92 -10.99 13.48
C ASP A 681 -12.14 -9.93 12.36
N PRO A 682 -11.69 -8.68 12.56
CA PRO A 682 -11.98 -7.57 11.64
C PRO A 682 -11.38 -7.74 10.23
N HIS A 683 -10.44 -8.67 10.06
CA HIS A 683 -9.78 -8.97 8.78
C HIS A 683 -10.64 -9.86 7.87
N ARG A 684 -11.73 -10.46 8.37
CA ARG A 684 -12.64 -11.29 7.58
C ARG A 684 -13.67 -10.42 6.87
N VAL A 685 -13.47 -10.24 5.57
CA VAL A 685 -14.34 -9.47 4.70
C VAL A 685 -14.69 -10.33 3.49
N ASP A 686 -15.94 -10.76 3.41
CA ASP A 686 -16.46 -11.65 2.37
C ASP A 686 -17.26 -10.91 1.28
N ALA A 687 -17.25 -9.57 1.29
CA ALA A 687 -17.90 -8.79 0.25
C ALA A 687 -17.18 -8.97 -1.09
N GLU A 688 -17.96 -9.17 -2.16
CA GLU A 688 -17.49 -9.31 -3.55
C GLU A 688 -16.47 -10.47 -3.69
N TYR A 689 -15.24 -10.18 -4.12
CA TYR A 689 -14.18 -11.20 -4.28
C TYR A 689 -13.45 -11.54 -2.97
N GLY A 690 -13.97 -11.08 -1.82
CA GLY A 690 -13.37 -11.27 -0.52
C GLY A 690 -12.13 -10.39 -0.27
N ASN A 691 -11.35 -10.75 0.75
CA ASN A 691 -10.20 -9.97 1.18
C ASN A 691 -8.88 -10.54 0.63
N GLN A 692 -7.99 -9.68 0.14
CA GLN A 692 -6.64 -10.08 -0.26
C GLN A 692 -5.72 -10.12 0.96
N GLY A 693 -4.75 -11.04 0.96
CA GLY A 693 -3.75 -11.18 2.04
C GLY A 693 -4.07 -12.25 3.10
N LEU A 694 -5.16 -13.01 2.94
CA LEU A 694 -5.54 -14.12 3.84
C LEU A 694 -4.87 -15.45 3.48
N ASP A 695 -4.65 -15.71 2.20
CA ASP A 695 -4.10 -16.97 1.71
C ASP A 695 -2.56 -16.95 1.69
N PHE A 696 -1.96 -17.23 2.85
CA PHE A 696 -0.52 -17.45 2.97
C PHE A 696 -0.22 -18.63 3.90
N LYS A 697 0.96 -19.23 3.74
CA LYS A 697 1.42 -20.35 4.55
C LYS A 697 2.65 -19.97 5.33
N GLY A 698 2.61 -20.16 6.65
CA GLY A 698 3.71 -19.85 7.56
C GLY A 698 3.84 -18.36 7.85
N VAL A 699 4.29 -17.56 6.88
CA VAL A 699 4.60 -16.13 7.05
C VAL A 699 4.00 -15.28 5.94
N ALA A 700 3.34 -14.17 6.31
CA ALA A 700 2.88 -13.17 5.36
C ALA A 700 4.09 -12.42 4.77
N LYS A 701 4.14 -12.26 3.45
CA LYS A 701 5.32 -11.72 2.76
C LYS A 701 5.23 -10.22 2.44
N GLU A 702 4.01 -9.71 2.32
CA GLU A 702 3.78 -8.44 1.63
C GLU A 702 2.74 -7.55 2.33
N GLY A 703 1.77 -8.12 3.04
CA GLY A 703 0.60 -7.37 3.51
C GLY A 703 -0.14 -6.72 2.33
N PHE A 704 -0.57 -5.47 2.51
CA PHE A 704 -1.17 -4.67 1.44
C PHE A 704 -0.68 -3.22 1.51
N GLY A 705 -0.27 -2.64 0.39
CA GLY A 705 0.49 -1.39 0.26
C GLY A 705 -0.06 -0.23 1.08
N TRP A 706 -1.34 0.14 0.90
CA TRP A 706 -1.93 1.24 1.66
C TRP A 706 -2.15 0.93 3.15
N VAL A 707 -2.23 -0.35 3.55
CA VAL A 707 -2.52 -0.77 4.94
C VAL A 707 -1.21 -0.71 5.69
N ASN A 708 -0.15 -1.24 5.07
CA ASN A 708 1.23 -1.05 5.47
C ASN A 708 1.51 0.44 5.69
N ALA A 709 1.17 1.29 4.71
CA ALA A 709 1.36 2.73 4.84
C ALA A 709 0.51 3.33 5.97
N SER A 710 -0.76 2.96 6.09
CA SER A 710 -1.64 3.50 7.15
C SER A 710 -1.17 3.14 8.55
N TYR A 711 -0.58 1.96 8.73
CA TYR A 711 -0.05 1.54 10.03
C TYR A 711 1.15 2.42 10.42
N ILE A 712 2.11 2.57 9.50
CA ILE A 712 3.31 3.38 9.74
C ILE A 712 2.99 4.86 9.86
N TYR A 713 2.10 5.37 9.02
CA TYR A 713 1.66 6.75 9.04
C TYR A 713 0.85 7.07 10.30
N GLY A 714 -0.09 6.20 10.67
CA GLY A 714 -0.87 6.30 11.91
C GLY A 714 0.01 6.27 13.16
N LEU A 715 1.10 5.51 13.15
CA LEU A 715 2.05 5.54 14.27
C LEU A 715 2.64 6.94 14.47
N GLN A 716 2.88 7.73 13.42
CA GLN A 716 3.36 9.12 13.54
C GLN A 716 2.34 10.06 14.18
N ILE A 717 1.06 9.69 14.16
CA ILE A 717 -0.04 10.46 14.75
C ILE A 717 -0.15 10.17 16.26
N VAL A 718 -0.08 8.91 16.66
CA VAL A 718 -0.27 8.54 18.08
C VAL A 718 0.98 8.79 18.93
N ASN A 719 0.75 9.24 20.17
CA ASN A 719 1.82 9.50 21.13
C ASN A 719 2.47 8.24 21.72
N ALA A 720 3.58 8.40 22.46
CA ALA A 720 4.34 7.28 23.01
C ALA A 720 3.57 6.42 24.02
N HIS A 721 2.63 6.99 24.78
CA HIS A 721 1.82 6.23 25.73
C HIS A 721 0.81 5.34 25.00
N MET A 722 0.16 5.92 23.98
CA MET A 722 -0.71 5.18 23.06
C MET A 722 0.01 4.01 22.39
N ARG A 723 1.22 4.22 21.87
CA ARG A 723 2.03 3.15 21.26
C ARG A 723 2.31 1.98 22.23
N ARG A 724 2.58 2.27 23.50
CA ARG A 724 2.76 1.22 24.52
C ARG A 724 1.47 0.45 24.77
N ALA A 725 0.34 1.16 24.86
CA ALA A 725 -0.97 0.56 25.06
C ALA A 725 -1.41 -0.32 23.87
N LEU A 726 -1.09 0.08 22.63
CA LEU A 726 -1.25 -0.76 21.43
C LEU A 726 -0.43 -2.04 21.54
N GLY A 727 0.83 -1.93 21.99
CA GLY A 727 1.72 -3.06 22.20
C GLY A 727 1.26 -4.08 23.25
N THR A 728 0.38 -3.66 24.18
CA THR A 728 -0.27 -4.52 25.17
C THR A 728 -1.70 -4.89 24.79
N LEU A 729 -2.13 -4.61 23.54
CA LEU A 729 -3.47 -4.83 23.04
C LEU A 729 -4.56 -4.27 23.97
N THR A 730 -4.39 -3.02 24.41
CA THR A 730 -5.38 -2.32 25.24
C THR A 730 -6.43 -1.63 24.36
N PRO A 731 -7.73 -1.95 24.50
CA PRO A 731 -8.78 -1.24 23.75
C PRO A 731 -8.82 0.26 24.11
N TYR A 732 -9.21 1.10 23.17
CA TYR A 732 -9.16 2.57 23.32
C TYR A 732 -9.94 3.06 24.56
N GLU A 733 -11.13 2.53 24.78
CA GLU A 733 -12.02 2.90 25.88
C GLU A 733 -11.40 2.54 27.24
N THR A 734 -10.64 1.45 27.29
CA THR A 734 -9.90 1.04 28.49
C THR A 734 -8.69 1.94 28.72
N PHE A 735 -8.00 2.32 27.65
CA PHE A 735 -6.88 3.27 27.70
C PHE A 735 -7.32 4.64 28.22
N VAL A 736 -8.44 5.19 27.70
CA VAL A 736 -8.99 6.48 28.13
C VAL A 736 -9.42 6.43 29.61
N ARG A 737 -10.15 5.39 30.03
CA ARG A 737 -10.56 5.23 31.43
C ARG A 737 -9.34 5.22 32.37
N ALA A 738 -8.27 4.52 32.01
CA ALA A 738 -7.05 4.50 32.79
C ALA A 738 -6.36 5.87 32.88
N LEU A 739 -6.41 6.68 31.82
CA LEU A 739 -5.91 8.06 31.83
C LEU A 739 -6.72 8.96 32.77
N GLU A 740 -8.05 8.84 32.73
CA GLU A 740 -8.96 9.60 33.58
C GLU A 740 -8.76 9.26 35.06
N GLU A 741 -8.65 7.97 35.39
CA GLU A 741 -8.34 7.52 36.75
C GLU A 741 -6.99 8.04 37.25
N ASN A 742 -5.96 8.03 36.41
CA ASN A 742 -4.64 8.56 36.77
C ASN A 742 -4.67 10.08 36.96
N LYS A 743 -5.40 10.82 36.12
CA LYS A 743 -5.61 12.27 36.30
C LYS A 743 -6.37 12.57 37.60
N ALA A 744 -7.41 11.80 37.90
CA ALA A 744 -8.18 11.95 39.14
C ALA A 744 -7.32 11.67 40.39
N LYS A 745 -6.47 10.63 40.36
CA LYS A 745 -5.50 10.35 41.42
C LYS A 745 -4.50 11.47 41.61
N ALA A 746 -3.88 11.95 40.52
CA ALA A 746 -2.93 13.06 40.58
C ALA A 746 -3.57 14.34 41.11
N LEU A 747 -4.83 14.63 40.77
CA LEU A 747 -5.57 15.77 41.32
C LEU A 747 -5.87 15.59 42.81
N ALA A 748 -6.22 14.38 43.25
CA ALA A 748 -6.46 14.06 44.66
C ALA A 748 -5.18 14.11 45.52
N GLU A 749 -3.99 13.90 44.94
CA GLU A 749 -2.71 14.05 45.64
C GLU A 749 -2.25 15.53 45.77
N LEU A 750 -2.87 16.46 45.03
CA LEU A 750 -2.59 17.89 45.08
C LEU A 750 -3.47 18.67 46.07
N VAL A 751 -4.56 18.05 46.56
CA VAL A 751 -5.48 18.58 47.58
C VAL A 751 -5.12 17.99 48.93
#